data_AF-A0A660RBZ7-F1
#
_entry.id   AF-A0A660RBZ7-F1
#
_cell.length_a   1.000
_cell.length_b   1.000
_cell.length_c   1.000
_cell.angle_alpha   90.00
_cell.angle_beta   90.00
_cell.angle_gamma   90.00
#
_symmetry.space_group_name_H-M   'P 1'
#
loop_
_entity.id
_entity.type
_entity.pdbx_description
1 polymer ?
#
loop_
_entity_poly.entity_id
_entity_poly.type
_entity_poly.pdbx_seq_one_letter_code
_entity_poly.pdbx_strand_id
1 'polypeptide(L)'
;MRSCFDKIRVMIITMLFLSSVVFCLSMKVGIYDDYPMCYMENDTPKGFYVDILKYIASKEKWDLVFVHDKWEKLLDMLERGEVDALAAIAYTAEREKIYDFNNEPFISNWGVVVAKKQLSSIFELSGLTVALVKKDVYAERFLKMLEEFHVDIKVVWVDDYEEVMGYIDKGKAYAGVVSRFSSALESHKHSCAETPIIFAPVDLKMAFKKGARINSQIVPIIDRYLKEMKSQKGSVYWESLSRYLEVSFRMPEWLKLLIQISIGSIAFLLIILIILKKLVNVRTRELLQRTEELQRANQQINAMNEQIKSLYNELQETFDRFQDIMVLTSQVGTFEASEKEFLENVLNMALKLVPKVKYGSVSLVKGDRWVFIAAKGHDIEKLKNLPLKREYAIVSIDSTKIVDRIMDKDRMLMPSELLEEFSNAVKPIKSTIISPLKFGGKLIGFFSLDIPEGSEEVFTEQDIEIVDRFSRIISGFYAARRYIEVEGKFHKNVAIALVKALESYDPYMKGHSERVAQYSTNLAENLRLEKSMIRKIYWAGLVHDIGKIIVPRSVLNKAGKLTEEEYEIVKKHALKGYEILLGVEGMEEIAKIVKHHHERWDGKGYPDGLKGEQIPIESRIIALSDAFDAMTSARPYRDPLSVEKALNEIMKNKETQFDPNLADAFVQMIMSRSA
;
A
#
# COMPACT_ATOMS: atom_id res chain seq x y z
N MET A 1 31.92 -121.28 -11.58
CA MET A 1 31.28 -121.24 -12.92
C MET A 1 30.66 -119.87 -13.22
N ARG A 2 31.44 -118.80 -13.04
CA ARG A 2 31.18 -117.44 -13.57
C ARG A 2 31.52 -117.33 -15.07
N SER A 3 32.17 -118.35 -15.65
CA SER A 3 32.68 -118.36 -17.02
C SER A 3 31.64 -118.56 -18.14
N CYS A 4 30.38 -118.89 -17.83
CA CYS A 4 29.37 -119.12 -18.88
C CYS A 4 28.45 -117.90 -19.10
N PHE A 5 28.25 -117.07 -18.07
CA PHE A 5 27.49 -115.81 -18.19
C PHE A 5 28.30 -114.69 -18.87
N ASP A 6 29.63 -114.72 -18.77
CA ASP A 6 30.50 -113.75 -19.46
C ASP A 6 30.59 -113.98 -20.97
N LYS A 7 30.43 -115.23 -21.45
CA LYS A 7 30.47 -115.52 -22.90
C LYS A 7 29.20 -115.06 -23.64
N ILE A 8 28.04 -115.02 -22.96
CA ILE A 8 26.78 -114.55 -23.56
C ILE A 8 26.68 -113.00 -23.49
N ARG A 9 27.25 -112.36 -22.46
CA ARG A 9 27.37 -110.89 -22.40
C ARG A 9 28.39 -110.33 -23.40
N VAL A 10 29.51 -111.03 -23.63
CA VAL A 10 30.46 -110.64 -24.67
C VAL A 10 29.80 -110.81 -26.05
N MET A 11 29.04 -111.87 -26.32
CA MET A 11 28.39 -112.06 -27.63
C MET A 11 27.33 -110.98 -27.96
N ILE A 12 26.64 -110.42 -26.96
CA ILE A 12 25.68 -109.31 -27.16
C ILE A 12 26.40 -107.95 -27.31
N ILE A 13 27.57 -107.76 -26.68
CA ILE A 13 28.36 -106.53 -26.81
C ILE A 13 29.17 -106.52 -28.12
N THR A 14 29.60 -107.68 -28.64
CA THR A 14 30.27 -107.76 -29.96
C THR A 14 29.29 -107.62 -31.13
N MET A 15 27.99 -107.86 -30.93
CA MET A 15 26.96 -107.65 -31.96
C MET A 15 26.38 -106.22 -32.00
N LEU A 16 26.72 -105.39 -31.00
CA LEU A 16 26.41 -103.95 -30.96
C LEU A 16 27.56 -103.06 -31.45
N PHE A 17 28.68 -103.64 -31.89
CA PHE A 17 29.85 -102.93 -32.43
C PHE A 17 30.07 -103.15 -33.94
N LEU A 18 29.05 -103.61 -34.66
CA LEU A 18 29.07 -103.80 -36.11
C LEU A 18 27.94 -103.02 -36.81
N SER A 19 28.05 -101.68 -36.82
CA SER A 19 27.45 -100.80 -37.85
C SER A 19 27.70 -99.31 -37.54
N SER A 20 28.96 -98.91 -37.42
CA SER A 20 29.33 -97.52 -37.72
C SER A 20 30.33 -97.53 -38.85
N VAL A 21 29.89 -98.01 -40.03
CA VAL A 21 30.47 -97.52 -41.27
C VAL A 21 30.09 -96.05 -41.29
N VAL A 22 31.01 -95.19 -40.85
CA VAL A 22 30.91 -93.75 -41.06
C VAL A 22 30.98 -93.57 -42.57
N PHE A 23 29.82 -93.46 -43.21
CA PHE A 23 29.72 -93.10 -44.61
C PHE A 23 30.32 -91.68 -44.73
N CYS A 24 31.57 -91.60 -45.17
CA CYS A 24 32.17 -90.33 -45.54
C CYS A 24 31.53 -89.94 -46.87
N LEU A 25 30.71 -88.90 -46.85
CA LEU A 25 30.08 -88.38 -48.06
C LEU A 25 31.18 -87.74 -48.91
N SER A 26 31.42 -88.28 -50.11
CA SER A 26 32.30 -87.65 -51.09
C SER A 26 31.50 -86.71 -51.97
N MET A 27 31.98 -85.48 -52.12
CA MET A 27 31.33 -84.43 -52.91
C MET A 27 32.34 -83.78 -53.85
N LYS A 28 32.03 -83.77 -55.15
CA LYS A 28 32.77 -83.03 -56.17
C LYS A 28 32.15 -81.66 -56.41
N VAL A 29 32.87 -80.60 -56.09
CA VAL A 29 32.41 -79.22 -56.27
C VAL A 29 33.18 -78.57 -57.40
N GLY A 30 32.47 -78.16 -58.46
CA GLY A 30 33.07 -77.37 -59.53
C GLY A 30 33.28 -75.92 -59.10
N ILE A 31 34.48 -75.42 -59.34
CA ILE A 31 34.89 -74.03 -59.11
C ILE A 31 35.54 -73.46 -60.39
N TYR A 32 35.31 -72.19 -60.67
CA TYR A 32 35.91 -71.45 -61.78
C TYR A 32 36.59 -70.20 -61.22
N ASP A 33 37.30 -69.44 -62.04
CA ASP A 33 37.98 -68.22 -61.58
C ASP A 33 36.99 -67.06 -61.46
N ASP A 34 36.38 -66.93 -60.29
CA ASP A 34 35.46 -65.86 -59.88
C ASP A 34 35.94 -65.25 -58.57
N TYR A 35 37.04 -64.51 -58.65
CA TYR A 35 37.65 -63.88 -57.47
C TYR A 35 36.73 -62.77 -56.92
N PRO A 36 36.38 -62.78 -55.62
CA PRO A 36 36.94 -63.58 -54.53
C PRO A 36 36.03 -64.74 -54.07
N MET A 37 34.98 -65.07 -54.83
CA MET A 37 33.98 -66.09 -54.50
C MET A 37 34.55 -67.51 -54.52
N CYS A 38 35.21 -67.87 -55.62
CA CYS A 38 35.97 -69.11 -55.77
C CYS A 38 37.02 -68.90 -56.87
N TYR A 39 38.22 -69.44 -56.70
CA TYR A 39 39.29 -69.36 -57.71
C TYR A 39 40.40 -70.37 -57.38
N MET A 40 41.25 -70.68 -58.35
CA MET A 40 42.49 -71.44 -58.12
C MET A 40 43.70 -70.53 -58.01
N GLU A 41 44.49 -70.71 -56.94
CA GLU A 41 45.78 -70.04 -56.77
C GLU A 41 46.85 -71.09 -56.48
N ASN A 42 47.84 -71.21 -57.37
CA ASN A 42 48.94 -72.19 -57.26
C ASN A 42 48.44 -73.62 -56.95
N ASP A 43 47.52 -74.13 -57.79
CA ASP A 43 46.89 -75.46 -57.63
C ASP A 43 46.17 -75.68 -56.28
N THR A 44 45.83 -74.60 -55.56
CA THR A 44 45.04 -74.66 -54.32
C THR A 44 43.71 -73.92 -54.48
N PRO A 45 42.56 -74.54 -54.15
CA PRO A 45 41.27 -73.87 -54.19
C PRO A 45 41.16 -72.86 -53.05
N LYS A 46 40.81 -71.62 -53.40
CA LYS A 46 40.61 -70.49 -52.50
C LYS A 46 39.34 -69.71 -52.83
N GLY A 47 38.95 -68.83 -51.92
CA GLY A 47 37.78 -67.96 -52.06
C GLY A 47 36.71 -68.22 -51.00
N PHE A 48 35.75 -67.32 -50.94
CA PHE A 48 34.70 -67.29 -49.93
C PHE A 48 33.88 -68.58 -49.84
N TYR A 49 33.47 -69.14 -50.99
CA TYR A 49 32.75 -70.42 -51.02
C TYR A 49 33.63 -71.57 -50.57
N VAL A 50 34.91 -71.54 -50.92
CA VAL A 50 35.87 -72.60 -50.57
C VAL A 50 36.11 -72.65 -49.07
N ASP A 51 36.29 -71.49 -48.41
CA ASP A 51 36.48 -71.40 -46.96
C ASP A 51 35.26 -71.94 -46.20
N ILE A 52 34.05 -71.54 -46.63
CA ILE A 52 32.80 -72.00 -46.03
C ILE A 52 32.61 -73.51 -46.22
N LEU A 53 32.83 -74.02 -47.43
CA LEU A 53 32.67 -75.45 -47.73
C LEU A 53 33.71 -76.31 -47.02
N LYS A 54 34.98 -75.86 -46.93
CA LYS A 54 36.00 -76.55 -46.12
C LYS A 54 35.62 -76.60 -44.64
N TYR A 55 35.05 -75.52 -44.10
CA TYR A 55 34.55 -75.50 -42.72
C TYR A 55 33.43 -76.52 -42.52
N ILE A 56 32.40 -76.51 -43.38
CA ILE A 56 31.28 -77.46 -43.31
C ILE A 56 31.78 -78.90 -43.46
N ALA A 57 32.64 -79.17 -44.46
CA ALA A 57 33.22 -80.48 -44.69
C ALA A 57 34.03 -80.98 -43.49
N SER A 58 34.76 -80.10 -42.80
CA SER A 58 35.50 -80.48 -41.58
C SER A 58 34.59 -80.87 -40.41
N LYS A 59 33.42 -80.23 -40.28
CA LYS A 59 32.45 -80.51 -39.21
C LYS A 59 31.61 -81.76 -39.48
N GLU A 60 31.22 -81.95 -40.72
CA GLU A 60 30.38 -83.07 -41.17
C GLU A 60 31.20 -84.26 -41.68
N LYS A 61 32.54 -84.15 -41.68
CA LYS A 61 33.50 -85.17 -42.15
C LYS A 61 33.25 -85.59 -43.60
N TRP A 62 33.01 -84.61 -44.48
CA TRP A 62 32.88 -84.84 -45.92
C TRP A 62 34.26 -84.92 -46.60
N ASP A 63 34.37 -85.77 -47.61
CA ASP A 63 35.52 -85.79 -48.52
C ASP A 63 35.22 -84.88 -49.71
N LEU A 64 35.83 -83.70 -49.72
CA LEU A 64 35.46 -82.64 -50.65
C LEU A 64 36.55 -82.46 -51.71
N VAL A 65 36.19 -82.73 -52.97
CA VAL A 65 37.08 -82.63 -54.12
C VAL A 65 36.66 -81.43 -54.97
N PHE A 66 37.54 -80.44 -55.10
CA PHE A 66 37.30 -79.30 -55.98
C PHE A 66 37.75 -79.64 -57.41
N VAL A 67 36.88 -79.39 -58.39
CA VAL A 67 37.16 -79.55 -59.82
C VAL A 67 37.22 -78.16 -60.45
N HIS A 68 38.36 -77.77 -61.01
CA HIS A 68 38.54 -76.48 -61.66
C HIS A 68 38.48 -76.61 -63.17
N ASP A 69 37.64 -75.78 -63.81
CA ASP A 69 37.57 -75.65 -65.27
C ASP A 69 36.87 -74.33 -65.65
N LYS A 70 36.75 -74.06 -66.96
CA LYS A 70 35.97 -72.93 -67.47
C LYS A 70 34.50 -73.10 -67.12
N TRP A 71 33.84 -71.98 -66.80
CA TRP A 71 32.43 -71.88 -66.46
C TRP A 71 31.50 -72.74 -67.35
N GLU A 72 31.59 -72.59 -68.68
CA GLU A 72 30.71 -73.30 -69.61
C GLU A 72 30.90 -74.83 -69.55
N LYS A 73 32.15 -75.28 -69.36
CA LYS A 73 32.45 -76.71 -69.23
C LYS A 73 31.99 -77.27 -67.88
N LEU A 74 32.08 -76.48 -66.81
CA LEU A 74 31.57 -76.89 -65.49
C LEU A 74 30.04 -77.03 -65.47
N LEU A 75 29.30 -76.18 -66.19
CA LEU A 75 27.85 -76.34 -66.37
C LEU A 75 27.52 -77.66 -67.07
N ASP A 76 28.20 -77.95 -68.17
CA ASP A 76 28.09 -79.23 -68.89
C ASP A 76 28.39 -80.43 -67.98
N MET A 77 29.43 -80.33 -67.14
CA MET A 77 29.82 -81.36 -66.19
C MET A 77 28.76 -81.56 -65.09
N LEU A 78 28.12 -80.49 -64.61
CA LEU A 78 27.03 -80.56 -63.63
C LEU A 78 25.81 -81.28 -64.22
N GLU A 79 25.44 -80.97 -65.47
CA GLU A 79 24.31 -81.62 -66.16
C GLU A 79 24.57 -83.11 -66.40
N ARG A 80 25.80 -83.46 -66.80
CA ARG A 80 26.25 -84.86 -66.94
C ARG A 80 26.36 -85.58 -65.60
N GLY A 81 26.48 -84.85 -64.49
CA GLY A 81 26.65 -85.40 -63.13
C GLY A 81 28.10 -85.81 -62.84
N GLU A 82 29.07 -85.22 -63.53
CA GLU A 82 30.51 -85.40 -63.29
C GLU A 82 30.98 -84.60 -62.06
N VAL A 83 30.28 -83.50 -61.74
CA VAL A 83 30.37 -82.75 -60.49
C VAL A 83 29.01 -82.74 -59.79
N ASP A 84 29.00 -82.74 -58.46
CA ASP A 84 27.79 -82.79 -57.64
C ASP A 84 27.18 -81.41 -57.43
N ALA A 85 28.01 -80.36 -57.38
CA ALA A 85 27.56 -78.97 -57.27
C ALA A 85 28.53 -77.98 -57.92
N LEU A 86 28.04 -76.78 -58.22
CA LEU A 86 28.84 -75.63 -58.64
C LEU A 86 28.72 -74.50 -57.62
N ALA A 87 29.86 -73.87 -57.31
CA ALA A 87 29.93 -72.71 -56.42
C ALA A 87 29.54 -71.40 -57.14
N ALA A 88 29.22 -70.35 -56.36
CA ALA A 88 29.07 -68.97 -56.81
C ALA A 88 28.04 -68.70 -57.93
N ILE A 89 26.96 -69.48 -57.99
CA ILE A 89 25.95 -69.37 -59.04
C ILE A 89 24.90 -68.32 -58.69
N ALA A 90 24.78 -67.31 -59.54
CA ALA A 90 23.66 -66.37 -59.51
C ALA A 90 22.32 -67.10 -59.70
N TYR A 91 21.43 -66.98 -58.70
CA TYR A 91 20.09 -67.54 -58.74
C TYR A 91 19.16 -66.74 -59.65
N THR A 92 18.44 -67.46 -60.52
CA THR A 92 17.32 -66.93 -61.31
C THR A 92 16.20 -67.97 -61.38
N ALA A 93 14.96 -67.50 -61.58
CA ALA A 93 13.80 -68.38 -61.70
C ALA A 93 13.90 -69.30 -62.93
N GLU A 94 14.62 -68.89 -63.97
CA GLU A 94 14.90 -69.67 -65.16
C GLU A 94 15.89 -70.81 -64.84
N ARG A 95 16.95 -70.53 -64.08
CA ARG A 95 17.94 -71.54 -63.69
C ARG A 95 17.39 -72.56 -62.70
N GLU A 96 16.47 -72.17 -61.82
CA GLU A 96 15.78 -73.12 -60.91
C GLU A 96 14.92 -74.16 -61.66
N LYS A 97 14.51 -73.85 -62.91
CA LYS A 97 13.86 -74.85 -63.76
C LYS A 97 14.83 -75.96 -64.19
N ILE A 98 16.14 -75.69 -64.20
CA ILE A 98 17.20 -76.57 -64.73
C ILE A 98 18.04 -77.19 -63.60
N TYR A 99 18.29 -76.47 -62.51
CA TYR A 99 19.14 -76.86 -61.38
C TYR A 99 18.39 -76.76 -60.05
N ASP A 100 18.81 -77.54 -59.06
CA ASP A 100 18.41 -77.32 -57.67
C ASP A 100 19.38 -76.33 -57.01
N PHE A 101 18.90 -75.50 -56.09
CA PHE A 101 19.72 -74.54 -55.36
C PHE A 101 19.57 -74.72 -53.86
N ASN A 102 20.58 -74.30 -53.10
CA ASN A 102 20.43 -74.16 -51.66
C ASN A 102 19.55 -72.94 -51.30
N ASN A 103 18.85 -72.97 -50.17
CA ASN A 103 17.88 -71.92 -49.85
C ASN A 103 18.55 -70.65 -49.31
N GLU A 104 19.50 -70.80 -48.38
CA GLU A 104 20.19 -69.69 -47.72
C GLU A 104 21.31 -69.17 -48.63
N PRO A 105 21.23 -67.94 -49.17
CA PRO A 105 22.29 -67.45 -50.06
C PRO A 105 23.64 -67.39 -49.34
N PHE A 106 24.74 -67.69 -50.02
CA PHE A 106 26.06 -67.50 -49.42
C PHE A 106 26.32 -66.00 -49.24
N ILE A 107 26.02 -65.22 -50.28
CA ILE A 107 26.09 -63.77 -50.26
C ILE A 107 25.15 -63.20 -51.33
N SER A 108 24.62 -62.01 -51.11
CA SER A 108 23.87 -61.27 -52.12
C SER A 108 24.80 -60.20 -52.70
N ASN A 109 24.94 -60.18 -54.02
CA ASN A 109 25.75 -59.21 -54.74
C ASN A 109 24.82 -58.31 -55.58
N TRP A 110 25.29 -57.12 -55.93
CA TRP A 110 24.53 -56.13 -56.68
C TRP A 110 25.26 -55.80 -57.97
N GLY A 111 24.50 -55.43 -59.00
CA GLY A 111 25.05 -54.80 -60.19
C GLY A 111 25.36 -53.33 -59.87
N VAL A 112 26.50 -52.83 -60.35
CA VAL A 112 26.85 -51.43 -60.26
C VAL A 112 27.29 -50.92 -61.63
N VAL A 113 26.89 -49.70 -61.95
CA VAL A 113 27.42 -48.99 -63.12
C VAL A 113 28.73 -48.32 -62.72
N VAL A 114 29.81 -48.63 -63.42
CA VAL A 114 31.12 -47.98 -63.30
C VAL A 114 31.34 -47.03 -64.47
N ALA A 115 31.94 -45.86 -64.21
CA ALA A 115 32.23 -44.86 -65.23
C ALA A 115 33.45 -44.01 -64.85
N LYS A 116 34.08 -43.37 -65.84
CA LYS A 116 35.23 -42.48 -65.61
C LYS A 116 34.85 -41.13 -64.97
N LYS A 117 33.61 -40.70 -65.17
CA LYS A 117 33.02 -39.49 -64.56
C LYS A 117 31.81 -39.90 -63.74
N GLN A 118 31.56 -39.16 -62.67
CA GLN A 118 30.46 -39.43 -61.75
C GLN A 118 29.11 -39.19 -62.45
N LEU A 119 28.42 -40.28 -62.77
CA LEU A 119 27.02 -40.26 -63.16
C LEU A 119 26.17 -40.29 -61.89
N SER A 120 25.11 -39.48 -61.84
CA SER A 120 24.23 -39.43 -60.66
C SER A 120 22.93 -40.20 -60.90
N SER A 121 22.54 -40.37 -62.16
CA SER A 121 21.27 -40.97 -62.56
C SER A 121 21.39 -41.87 -63.78
N ILE A 122 20.54 -42.90 -63.85
CA ILE A 122 20.44 -43.82 -65.00
C ILE A 122 20.07 -43.11 -66.30
N PHE A 123 19.31 -42.01 -66.24
CA PHE A 123 18.92 -41.23 -67.42
C PHE A 123 20.11 -40.57 -68.13
N GLU A 124 21.22 -40.35 -67.42
CA GLU A 124 22.44 -39.78 -68.01
C GLU A 124 23.15 -40.77 -68.95
N LEU A 125 22.76 -42.04 -68.94
CA LEU A 125 23.31 -43.06 -69.85
C LEU A 125 22.72 -42.99 -71.26
N SER A 126 21.65 -42.23 -71.47
CA SER A 126 20.96 -42.16 -72.75
C SER A 126 21.91 -41.76 -73.89
N GLY A 127 22.00 -42.60 -74.92
CA GLY A 127 22.87 -42.42 -76.09
C GLY A 127 24.35 -42.77 -75.88
N LEU A 128 24.76 -43.13 -74.66
CA LEU A 128 26.14 -43.46 -74.34
C LEU A 128 26.46 -44.93 -74.65
N THR A 129 27.75 -45.20 -74.85
CA THR A 129 28.25 -46.56 -75.05
C THR A 129 28.51 -47.23 -73.70
N VAL A 130 27.85 -48.36 -73.44
CA VAL A 130 27.97 -49.12 -72.19
C VAL A 130 28.52 -50.52 -72.48
N ALA A 131 29.59 -50.90 -71.78
CA ALA A 131 30.17 -52.24 -71.87
C ALA A 131 29.44 -53.24 -70.95
N LEU A 132 28.98 -54.36 -71.52
CA LEU A 132 28.23 -55.42 -70.83
C LEU A 132 28.87 -56.79 -71.08
N VAL A 133 28.87 -57.66 -70.07
CA VAL A 133 29.39 -59.04 -70.19
C VAL A 133 28.36 -59.96 -70.86
N LYS A 134 28.80 -60.82 -71.78
CA LYS A 134 27.93 -61.78 -72.49
C LYS A 134 27.34 -62.81 -71.51
N LYS A 135 26.02 -63.08 -71.62
CA LYS A 135 25.28 -64.05 -70.77
C LYS A 135 25.38 -63.78 -69.25
N ASP A 136 25.67 -62.54 -68.87
CA ASP A 136 25.76 -62.12 -67.47
C ASP A 136 24.40 -61.71 -66.90
N VAL A 137 24.14 -62.08 -65.64
CA VAL A 137 22.86 -61.81 -64.99
C VAL A 137 22.65 -60.32 -64.73
N TYR A 138 23.72 -59.56 -64.44
CA TYR A 138 23.59 -58.11 -64.26
C TYR A 138 23.43 -57.39 -65.59
N ALA A 139 24.09 -57.84 -66.67
CA ALA A 139 23.86 -57.32 -68.01
C ALA A 139 22.38 -57.47 -68.45
N GLU A 140 21.80 -58.66 -68.29
CA GLU A 140 20.39 -58.90 -68.63
C GLU A 140 19.42 -58.05 -67.80
N ARG A 141 19.63 -58.01 -66.48
CA ARG A 141 18.79 -57.22 -65.57
C ARG A 141 18.95 -55.71 -65.80
N PHE A 142 20.14 -55.26 -66.16
CA PHE A 142 20.40 -53.88 -66.51
C PHE A 142 19.65 -53.45 -67.76
N LEU A 143 19.70 -54.27 -68.82
CA LEU A 143 18.97 -54.00 -70.05
C LEU A 143 17.46 -53.96 -69.82
N LYS A 144 16.92 -54.90 -69.03
CA LYS A 144 15.50 -54.88 -68.64
C LYS A 144 15.13 -53.61 -67.86
N MET A 145 15.99 -53.20 -66.91
CA MET A 145 15.79 -51.97 -66.16
C MET A 145 15.80 -50.74 -67.08
N LEU A 146 16.73 -50.66 -68.03
CA LEU A 146 16.77 -49.57 -69.01
C LEU A 146 15.52 -49.54 -69.90
N GLU A 147 14.99 -50.70 -70.29
CA GLU A 147 13.73 -50.82 -71.04
C GLU A 147 12.54 -50.27 -70.23
N GLU A 148 12.42 -50.64 -68.95
CA GLU A 148 11.38 -50.14 -68.05
C GLU A 148 11.45 -48.60 -67.88
N PHE A 149 12.66 -48.05 -67.84
CA PHE A 149 12.89 -46.59 -67.72
C PHE A 149 12.98 -45.86 -69.07
N HIS A 150 12.80 -46.56 -70.20
CA HIS A 150 12.86 -45.98 -71.55
C HIS A 150 14.19 -45.24 -71.85
N VAL A 151 15.32 -45.85 -71.47
CA VAL A 151 16.67 -45.29 -71.67
C VAL A 151 17.42 -46.09 -72.74
N ASP A 152 17.69 -45.46 -73.87
CA ASP A 152 18.42 -46.08 -74.99
C ASP A 152 19.94 -45.97 -74.80
N ILE A 153 20.65 -47.08 -74.97
CA ILE A 153 22.13 -47.13 -74.88
C ILE A 153 22.74 -47.82 -76.10
N LYS A 154 24.03 -47.60 -76.35
CA LYS A 154 24.81 -48.38 -77.32
C LYS A 154 25.60 -49.47 -76.58
N VAL A 155 25.24 -50.74 -76.76
CA VAL A 155 25.88 -51.85 -76.04
C VAL A 155 27.16 -52.32 -76.75
N VAL A 156 28.23 -52.52 -75.98
CA VAL A 156 29.43 -53.25 -76.41
C VAL A 156 29.57 -54.50 -75.55
N TRP A 157 29.57 -55.67 -76.18
CA TRP A 157 29.65 -56.95 -75.50
C TRP A 157 31.10 -57.39 -75.29
N VAL A 158 31.45 -57.70 -74.05
CA VAL A 158 32.79 -58.17 -73.61
C VAL A 158 32.69 -59.55 -72.94
N ASP A 159 33.83 -60.22 -72.78
CA ASP A 159 33.85 -61.60 -72.29
C ASP A 159 33.89 -61.72 -70.75
N ASP A 160 34.44 -60.73 -70.04
CA ASP A 160 34.51 -60.70 -68.58
C ASP A 160 34.44 -59.26 -67.98
N TYR A 161 34.37 -59.14 -66.65
CA TYR A 161 34.29 -57.84 -65.96
C TYR A 161 35.59 -57.03 -66.01
N GLU A 162 36.76 -57.66 -66.17
CA GLU A 162 38.04 -56.95 -66.30
C GLU A 162 38.08 -56.20 -67.65
N GLU A 163 37.60 -56.86 -68.70
CA GLU A 163 37.47 -56.26 -70.02
C GLU A 163 36.48 -55.07 -70.01
N VAL A 164 35.40 -55.12 -69.21
CA VAL A 164 34.49 -53.97 -69.01
C VAL A 164 35.25 -52.73 -68.56
N MET A 165 36.06 -52.83 -67.51
CA MET A 165 36.83 -51.69 -66.97
C MET A 165 37.94 -51.27 -67.94
N GLY A 166 38.61 -52.24 -68.57
CA GLY A 166 39.61 -51.99 -69.61
C GLY A 166 39.05 -51.22 -70.82
N TYR A 167 37.78 -51.41 -71.18
CA TYR A 167 37.13 -50.66 -72.26
C TYR A 167 36.83 -49.21 -71.85
N ILE A 168 36.49 -48.97 -70.59
CA ILE A 168 36.28 -47.62 -70.06
C ILE A 168 37.61 -46.84 -70.03
N ASP A 169 38.69 -47.47 -69.57
CA ASP A 169 40.02 -46.86 -69.53
C ASP A 169 40.53 -46.49 -70.93
N LYS A 170 40.32 -47.38 -71.90
CA LYS A 170 40.69 -47.19 -73.31
C LYS A 170 39.73 -46.23 -74.06
N GLY A 171 38.69 -45.73 -73.40
CA GLY A 171 37.68 -44.83 -73.99
C GLY A 171 36.78 -45.49 -75.04
N LYS A 172 36.72 -46.83 -75.08
CA LYS A 172 35.85 -47.60 -75.98
C LYS A 172 34.41 -47.69 -75.47
N ALA A 173 34.21 -47.55 -74.17
CA ALA A 173 32.91 -47.41 -73.53
C ALA A 173 32.95 -46.22 -72.55
N TYR A 174 31.80 -45.57 -72.36
CA TYR A 174 31.67 -44.47 -71.40
C TYR A 174 31.42 -44.99 -69.98
N ALA A 175 30.58 -46.02 -69.88
CA ALA A 175 30.24 -46.71 -68.66
C ALA A 175 30.28 -48.23 -68.88
N GLY A 176 30.20 -48.99 -67.81
CA GLY A 176 30.12 -50.43 -67.86
C GLY A 176 29.35 -50.98 -66.68
N VAL A 177 28.80 -52.18 -66.84
CA VAL A 177 28.13 -52.89 -65.77
C VAL A 177 29.04 -54.00 -65.27
N VAL A 178 29.27 -53.99 -63.96
CA VAL A 178 30.02 -55.02 -63.27
C VAL A 178 29.31 -55.40 -61.99
N SER A 179 29.68 -56.54 -61.42
CA SER A 179 29.28 -56.86 -60.05
C SER A 179 29.97 -55.90 -59.06
N ARG A 180 29.29 -55.55 -57.96
CA ARG A 180 29.83 -54.63 -56.96
C ARG A 180 31.10 -55.17 -56.30
N PHE A 181 31.20 -56.47 -56.08
CA PHE A 181 32.43 -57.09 -55.57
C PHE A 181 33.58 -56.98 -56.57
N SER A 182 33.34 -57.22 -57.87
CA SER A 182 34.37 -57.07 -58.91
C SER A 182 34.83 -55.62 -59.01
N SER A 183 33.90 -54.66 -58.92
CA SER A 183 34.20 -53.23 -58.85
C SER A 183 35.11 -52.88 -57.68
N ALA A 184 34.74 -53.27 -56.46
CA ALA A 184 35.52 -52.96 -55.26
C ALA A 184 36.98 -53.46 -55.36
N LEU A 185 37.18 -54.64 -55.96
CA LEU A 185 38.50 -55.27 -56.08
C LEU A 185 39.39 -54.64 -57.15
N GLU A 186 38.82 -54.32 -58.31
CA GLU A 186 39.56 -53.81 -59.47
C GLU A 186 39.60 -52.27 -59.51
N SER A 187 38.88 -51.58 -58.62
CA SER A 187 38.81 -50.11 -58.53
C SER A 187 40.16 -49.40 -58.41
N HIS A 188 41.18 -50.07 -57.86
CA HIS A 188 42.53 -49.50 -57.74
C HIS A 188 43.39 -49.67 -59.01
N LYS A 189 43.02 -50.59 -59.91
CA LYS A 189 43.78 -50.91 -61.13
C LYS A 189 43.29 -50.13 -62.35
N HIS A 190 42.08 -49.58 -62.29
CA HIS A 190 41.43 -48.87 -63.40
C HIS A 190 41.09 -47.42 -63.04
N SER A 191 40.87 -46.56 -64.05
CA SER A 191 40.56 -45.14 -63.86
C SER A 191 39.06 -44.84 -63.68
N CYS A 192 38.22 -45.87 -63.71
CA CYS A 192 36.78 -45.77 -63.47
C CYS A 192 36.42 -45.87 -61.99
N ALA A 193 35.29 -45.26 -61.61
CA ALA A 193 34.77 -45.30 -60.26
C ALA A 193 33.32 -45.80 -60.24
N GLU A 194 32.89 -46.34 -59.10
CA GLU A 194 31.50 -46.68 -58.84
C GLU A 194 30.62 -45.44 -58.92
N THR A 195 29.50 -45.57 -59.63
CA THR A 195 28.43 -44.58 -59.60
C THR A 195 27.40 -44.97 -58.54
N PRO A 196 26.52 -44.05 -58.10
CA PRO A 196 25.40 -44.38 -57.22
C PRO A 196 24.35 -45.32 -57.86
N ILE A 197 24.47 -45.64 -59.16
CA ILE A 197 23.54 -46.50 -59.89
C ILE A 197 23.86 -47.96 -59.56
N ILE A 198 23.27 -48.43 -58.46
CA ILE A 198 23.35 -49.81 -57.97
C ILE A 198 21.96 -50.45 -58.18
N PHE A 199 21.92 -51.68 -58.69
CA PHE A 199 20.68 -52.32 -59.08
C PHE A 199 20.75 -53.84 -58.92
N ALA A 200 19.58 -54.48 -58.99
CA ALA A 200 19.41 -55.92 -59.07
C ALA A 200 20.23 -56.72 -58.02
N PRO A 201 19.75 -56.84 -56.77
CA PRO A 201 20.34 -57.82 -55.85
C PRO A 201 20.17 -59.22 -56.44
N VAL A 202 21.26 -59.95 -56.51
CA VAL A 202 21.30 -61.34 -56.95
C VAL A 202 21.92 -62.17 -55.84
N ASP A 203 21.15 -63.17 -55.40
CA ASP A 203 21.63 -64.16 -54.46
C ASP A 203 22.59 -65.11 -55.15
N LEU A 204 23.83 -65.17 -54.66
CA LEU A 204 24.79 -66.18 -55.06
C LEU A 204 24.56 -67.43 -54.21
N LYS A 205 24.32 -68.54 -54.87
CA LYS A 205 23.96 -69.85 -54.30
C LYS A 205 24.82 -70.95 -54.91
N MET A 206 24.75 -72.14 -54.36
CA MET A 206 25.31 -73.33 -55.01
C MET A 206 24.24 -73.96 -55.90
N ALA A 207 24.60 -74.29 -57.14
CA ALA A 207 23.74 -75.05 -58.03
C ALA A 207 24.07 -76.54 -57.95
N PHE A 208 23.05 -77.37 -57.97
CA PHE A 208 23.14 -78.83 -57.94
C PHE A 208 22.38 -79.40 -59.14
N LYS A 209 22.76 -80.60 -59.58
CA LYS A 209 21.99 -81.30 -60.61
C LYS A 209 20.56 -81.54 -60.13
N LYS A 210 19.58 -81.13 -60.93
CA LYS A 210 18.16 -81.19 -60.55
C LYS A 210 17.71 -82.61 -60.26
N GLY A 211 17.09 -82.80 -59.10
CA GLY A 211 16.57 -84.09 -58.64
C GLY A 211 17.65 -85.11 -58.26
N ALA A 212 18.92 -84.69 -58.12
CA ALA A 212 19.97 -85.60 -57.67
C ALA A 212 19.74 -86.02 -56.21
N ARG A 213 19.88 -87.33 -55.93
CA ARG A 213 19.57 -87.90 -54.61
C ARG A 213 20.42 -87.29 -53.48
N ILE A 214 21.64 -86.86 -53.81
CA ILE A 214 22.59 -86.23 -52.88
C ILE A 214 22.09 -84.86 -52.35
N ASN A 215 21.26 -84.16 -53.13
CA ASN A 215 20.77 -82.82 -52.78
C ASN A 215 19.94 -82.85 -51.48
N SER A 216 19.10 -83.87 -51.31
CA SER A 216 18.28 -84.06 -50.11
C SER A 216 19.10 -84.23 -48.83
N GLN A 217 20.37 -84.64 -48.93
CA GLN A 217 21.27 -84.81 -47.80
C GLN A 217 22.14 -83.57 -47.57
N ILE A 218 22.66 -82.96 -48.63
CA ILE A 218 23.65 -81.87 -48.54
C ILE A 218 22.99 -80.50 -48.33
N VAL A 219 21.93 -80.19 -49.08
CA VAL A 219 21.34 -78.84 -49.10
C VAL A 219 20.86 -78.38 -47.72
N PRO A 220 20.09 -79.17 -46.94
CA PRO A 220 19.65 -78.76 -45.61
C PRO A 220 20.82 -78.51 -44.63
N ILE A 221 21.93 -79.25 -44.79
CA ILE A 221 23.12 -79.10 -43.96
C ILE A 221 23.83 -77.79 -44.27
N ILE A 222 24.07 -77.50 -45.56
CA ILE A 222 24.68 -76.22 -45.99
C ILE A 222 23.84 -75.04 -45.50
N ASP A 223 22.52 -75.09 -45.71
CA ASP A 223 21.61 -74.00 -45.30
C ASP A 223 21.61 -73.78 -43.78
N ARG A 224 21.67 -74.85 -42.98
CA ARG A 224 21.76 -74.77 -41.51
C ARG A 224 23.05 -74.08 -41.07
N TYR A 225 24.20 -74.49 -41.59
CA TYR A 225 25.49 -73.87 -41.22
C TYR A 225 25.58 -72.41 -41.67
N LEU A 226 25.09 -72.07 -42.86
CA LEU A 226 25.08 -70.68 -43.32
C LEU A 226 24.25 -69.79 -42.39
N LYS A 227 23.05 -70.22 -41.97
CA LYS A 227 22.22 -69.48 -41.01
C LYS A 227 22.91 -69.30 -39.67
N GLU A 228 23.54 -70.35 -39.16
CA GLU A 228 24.26 -70.30 -37.89
C GLU A 228 25.47 -69.36 -37.96
N MET A 229 26.33 -69.52 -38.96
CA MET A 229 27.53 -68.70 -39.11
C MET A 229 27.19 -67.22 -39.32
N LYS A 230 26.17 -66.89 -40.12
CA LYS A 230 25.73 -65.51 -40.30
C LYS A 230 25.28 -64.83 -39.01
N SER A 231 24.69 -65.59 -38.07
CA SER A 231 24.21 -65.05 -36.79
C SER A 231 25.33 -64.70 -35.79
N GLN A 232 26.55 -65.20 -35.99
CA GLN A 232 27.67 -65.06 -35.06
C GLN A 232 28.79 -64.24 -35.70
N LYS A 233 29.01 -62.99 -35.26
CA LYS A 233 30.03 -62.08 -35.83
C LYS A 233 31.48 -62.59 -35.85
N GLY A 234 31.80 -63.62 -35.04
CA GLY A 234 33.13 -64.26 -35.01
C GLY A 234 33.20 -65.61 -35.73
N SER A 235 32.23 -65.94 -36.58
CA SER A 235 32.24 -67.19 -37.34
C SER A 235 33.19 -67.13 -38.53
N VAL A 236 33.53 -68.30 -39.07
CA VAL A 236 34.34 -68.43 -40.31
C VAL A 236 33.71 -67.66 -41.48
N TYR A 237 32.39 -67.49 -41.50
CA TYR A 237 31.70 -66.65 -42.49
C TYR A 237 32.17 -65.20 -42.44
N TRP A 238 32.16 -64.56 -41.27
CA TRP A 238 32.55 -63.15 -41.14
C TRP A 238 34.07 -62.96 -41.23
N GLU A 239 34.87 -63.92 -40.78
CA GLU A 239 36.32 -63.92 -40.97
C GLU A 239 36.72 -64.05 -42.45
N SER A 240 36.07 -64.96 -43.20
CA SER A 240 36.31 -65.09 -44.64
C SER A 240 35.78 -63.88 -45.40
N LEU A 241 34.62 -63.36 -45.02
CA LEU A 241 34.05 -62.14 -45.60
C LEU A 241 34.96 -60.92 -45.40
N SER A 242 35.46 -60.69 -44.19
CA SER A 242 36.37 -59.57 -43.90
C SER A 242 37.70 -59.72 -44.63
N ARG A 243 38.27 -60.94 -44.67
CA ARG A 243 39.52 -61.23 -45.39
C ARG A 243 39.44 -60.88 -46.88
N TYR A 244 38.30 -61.14 -47.52
CA TYR A 244 38.14 -60.99 -48.97
C TYR A 244 37.44 -59.70 -49.41
N LEU A 245 36.65 -59.04 -48.56
CA LEU A 245 35.73 -57.97 -48.95
C LEU A 245 35.78 -56.67 -48.10
N GLU A 246 36.68 -56.52 -47.12
CA GLU A 246 36.81 -55.25 -46.38
C GLU A 246 37.49 -54.12 -47.19
N VAL A 247 36.71 -53.08 -47.51
CA VAL A 247 37.20 -51.76 -47.94
C VAL A 247 37.50 -50.92 -46.68
N SER A 248 38.78 -50.62 -46.41
CA SER A 248 39.15 -49.82 -45.23
C SER A 248 38.75 -48.34 -45.39
N PHE A 249 37.84 -47.84 -44.54
CA PHE A 249 37.53 -46.40 -44.46
C PHE A 249 38.58 -45.67 -43.59
N ARG A 250 39.34 -44.73 -44.17
CA ARG A 250 40.24 -43.82 -43.43
C ARG A 250 39.60 -42.43 -43.27
N MET A 251 39.40 -42.00 -42.02
CA MET A 251 38.81 -40.68 -41.70
C MET A 251 39.80 -39.54 -42.06
N PRO A 252 39.38 -38.53 -42.87
CA PRO A 252 40.24 -37.40 -43.24
C PRO A 252 40.68 -36.55 -42.02
N GLU A 253 41.93 -36.11 -42.00
CA GLU A 253 42.49 -35.31 -40.89
C GLU A 253 41.74 -33.98 -40.64
N TRP A 254 41.21 -33.34 -41.69
CA TRP A 254 40.42 -32.11 -41.55
C TRP A 254 39.14 -32.32 -40.72
N LEU A 255 38.54 -33.52 -40.80
CA LEU A 255 37.33 -33.85 -40.05
C LEU A 255 37.66 -34.07 -38.56
N LYS A 256 38.81 -34.67 -38.25
CA LYS A 256 39.29 -34.82 -36.87
C LYS A 256 39.54 -33.47 -36.21
N LEU A 257 40.16 -32.53 -36.95
CA LEU A 257 40.39 -31.17 -36.48
C LEU A 257 39.08 -30.42 -36.22
N LEU A 258 38.10 -30.54 -37.12
CA LEU A 258 36.77 -29.95 -36.91
C LEU A 258 36.09 -30.52 -35.66
N ILE A 259 36.14 -31.84 -35.45
CA ILE A 259 35.57 -32.46 -34.24
C ILE A 259 36.24 -31.91 -32.98
N GLN A 260 37.57 -31.76 -32.97
CA GLN A 260 38.30 -31.19 -31.83
C GLN A 260 37.93 -29.72 -31.57
N ILE A 261 37.83 -28.89 -32.62
CA ILE A 261 37.41 -27.49 -32.51
C ILE A 261 35.97 -27.40 -32.00
N SER A 262 35.06 -28.25 -32.49
CA SER A 262 33.68 -28.29 -32.03
C SER A 262 33.57 -28.67 -30.55
N ILE A 263 34.33 -29.67 -30.10
CA ILE A 263 34.38 -30.06 -28.68
C ILE A 263 34.91 -28.89 -27.83
N GLY A 264 36.00 -28.24 -28.27
CA GLY A 264 36.55 -27.08 -27.56
C GLY A 264 35.58 -25.90 -27.49
N SER A 265 34.87 -25.62 -28.57
CA SER A 265 33.86 -24.55 -28.65
C SER A 265 32.67 -24.83 -27.72
N ILE A 266 32.20 -26.07 -27.67
CA ILE A 266 31.13 -26.48 -26.77
C ILE A 266 31.58 -26.34 -25.31
N ALA A 267 32.79 -26.80 -24.97
CA ALA A 267 33.34 -26.67 -23.61
C ALA A 267 33.48 -25.20 -23.19
N PHE A 268 33.94 -24.34 -24.09
CA PHE A 268 34.06 -22.90 -23.84
C PHE A 268 32.69 -22.23 -23.60
N LEU A 269 31.68 -22.55 -24.42
CA LEU A 269 30.31 -22.07 -24.23
C LEU A 269 29.72 -22.53 -22.89
N LEU A 270 29.97 -23.77 -22.48
CA LEU A 270 29.54 -24.29 -21.18
C LEU A 270 30.17 -23.52 -20.01
N ILE A 271 31.47 -23.21 -20.09
CA ILE A 271 32.16 -22.41 -19.05
C ILE A 271 31.54 -21.02 -18.95
N ILE A 272 31.32 -20.34 -20.08
CA ILE A 272 30.65 -19.03 -20.11
C ILE A 272 29.26 -19.12 -19.48
N LEU A 273 28.48 -20.14 -19.82
CA LEU A 273 27.13 -20.32 -19.29
C LEU A 273 27.15 -20.54 -17.76
N ILE A 274 28.12 -21.29 -17.24
CA ILE A 274 28.32 -21.47 -15.79
C ILE A 274 28.68 -20.13 -15.11
N ILE A 275 29.61 -19.36 -15.69
CA ILE A 275 30.02 -18.06 -15.16
C ILE A 275 28.83 -17.08 -15.16
N LEU A 276 28.09 -16.98 -16.26
CA LEU A 276 26.91 -16.13 -16.38
C LEU A 276 25.85 -16.54 -15.36
N LYS A 277 25.55 -17.84 -15.23
CA LYS A 277 24.60 -18.33 -14.23
C LYS A 277 25.03 -17.96 -12.81
N LYS A 278 26.33 -18.08 -12.50
CA LYS A 278 26.86 -17.68 -11.18
C LYS A 278 26.72 -16.17 -10.96
N LEU A 279 27.05 -15.35 -11.96
CA LEU A 279 26.96 -13.89 -11.88
C LEU A 279 25.50 -13.43 -11.69
N VAL A 280 24.58 -14.00 -12.47
CA VAL A 280 23.14 -13.75 -12.33
C VAL A 280 22.67 -14.12 -10.93
N ASN A 281 23.02 -15.32 -10.43
CA ASN A 281 22.63 -15.73 -9.10
C ASN A 281 23.15 -14.80 -7.99
N VAL A 282 24.37 -14.30 -8.11
CA VAL A 282 24.92 -13.33 -7.15
C VAL A 282 24.14 -12.01 -7.21
N ARG A 283 23.91 -11.47 -8.41
CA ARG A 283 23.14 -10.23 -8.59
C ARG A 283 21.69 -10.36 -8.14
N THR A 284 21.05 -11.51 -8.39
CA THR A 284 19.70 -11.79 -7.92
C THR A 284 19.65 -11.80 -6.40
N ARG A 285 20.64 -12.39 -5.71
CA ARG A 285 20.72 -12.36 -4.24
C ARG A 285 20.91 -10.94 -3.70
N GLU A 286 21.81 -10.15 -4.29
CA GLU A 286 22.02 -8.75 -3.90
C GLU A 286 20.75 -7.92 -4.09
N LEU A 287 20.04 -8.11 -5.22
CA LEU A 287 18.79 -7.41 -5.50
C LEU A 287 17.70 -7.79 -4.49
N LEU A 288 17.54 -9.08 -4.20
CA LEU A 288 16.58 -9.55 -3.19
C LEU A 288 16.87 -8.92 -1.82
N GLN A 289 18.13 -8.89 -1.40
CA GLN A 289 18.53 -8.23 -0.15
C GLN A 289 18.19 -6.74 -0.15
N ARG A 290 18.54 -6.00 -1.21
CA ARG A 290 18.19 -4.56 -1.32
C ARG A 290 16.68 -4.33 -1.33
N THR A 291 15.92 -5.21 -1.98
CA THR A 291 14.45 -5.12 -1.99
C THR A 291 13.88 -5.34 -0.59
N GLU A 292 14.38 -6.31 0.16
CA GLU A 292 14.00 -6.53 1.57
C GLU A 292 14.38 -5.34 2.46
N GLU A 293 15.58 -4.78 2.30
CA GLU A 293 16.03 -3.57 3.01
C GLU A 293 15.12 -2.37 2.72
N LEU A 294 14.79 -2.13 1.45
CA LEU A 294 13.88 -1.06 1.03
C LEU A 294 12.46 -1.28 1.58
N GLN A 295 11.97 -2.52 1.60
CA GLN A 295 10.67 -2.84 2.19
C GLN A 295 10.65 -2.54 3.70
N ARG A 296 11.70 -2.93 4.43
CA ARG A 296 11.83 -2.61 5.87
C ARG A 296 11.91 -1.11 6.11
N ALA A 297 12.72 -0.38 5.33
CA ALA A 297 12.82 1.07 5.43
C ALA A 297 11.47 1.76 5.16
N ASN A 298 10.73 1.33 4.13
CA ASN A 298 9.39 1.85 3.83
C ASN A 298 8.39 1.55 4.96
N GLN A 299 8.42 0.35 5.55
CA GLN A 299 7.59 0.01 6.70
C GLN A 299 7.90 0.92 7.90
N GLN A 300 9.18 1.16 8.18
CA GLN A 300 9.60 2.05 9.26
C GLN A 300 9.18 3.50 9.03
N ILE A 301 9.33 4.01 7.80
CA ILE A 301 8.85 5.36 7.43
C ILE A 301 7.34 5.48 7.63
N ASN A 302 6.57 4.48 7.20
CA ASN A 302 5.12 4.49 7.38
C ASN A 302 4.71 4.46 8.86
N ALA A 303 5.38 3.64 9.68
CA ALA A 303 5.14 3.64 11.13
C ALA A 303 5.47 4.99 11.77
N MET A 304 6.58 5.62 11.36
CA MET A 304 6.98 6.95 11.84
C MET A 304 6.00 8.03 11.39
N ASN A 305 5.47 7.95 10.16
CA ASN A 305 4.45 8.88 9.66
C ASN A 305 3.15 8.79 10.47
N GLU A 306 2.70 7.59 10.85
CA GLU A 306 1.53 7.42 11.71
C GLU A 306 1.78 7.98 13.13
N GLN A 307 2.98 7.78 13.68
CA GLN A 307 3.37 8.42 14.95
C GLN A 307 3.35 9.95 14.87
N ILE A 308 3.89 10.52 13.79
CA ILE A 308 3.88 11.99 13.57
C ILE A 308 2.45 12.52 13.52
N LYS A 309 1.54 11.83 12.81
CA LYS A 309 0.12 12.24 12.77
C LYS A 309 -0.52 12.21 14.15
N SER A 310 -0.27 11.17 14.95
CA SER A 310 -0.77 11.07 16.32
C SER A 310 -0.26 12.23 17.18
N LEU A 311 1.05 12.51 17.10
CA LEU A 311 1.67 13.59 17.85
C LEU A 311 1.14 14.96 17.42
N TYR A 312 0.89 15.15 16.12
CA TYR A 312 0.30 16.38 15.60
C TYR A 312 -1.12 16.62 16.16
N ASN A 313 -1.96 15.58 16.20
CA ASN A 313 -3.31 15.68 16.77
C ASN A 313 -3.26 16.04 18.27
N GLU A 314 -2.36 15.39 19.03
CA GLU A 314 -2.18 15.67 20.46
C GLU A 314 -1.67 17.11 20.71
N LEU A 315 -0.75 17.59 19.86
CA LEU A 315 -0.26 18.96 19.91
C LEU A 315 -1.39 19.96 19.62
N GLN A 316 -2.23 19.68 18.62
CA GLN A 316 -3.33 20.55 18.26
C GLN A 316 -4.39 20.62 19.37
N GLU A 317 -4.75 19.49 19.99
CA GLU A 317 -5.61 19.50 21.18
C GLU A 317 -5.00 20.31 22.33
N THR A 318 -3.70 20.18 22.55
CA THR A 318 -3.00 20.94 23.59
C THR A 318 -3.03 22.44 23.30
N PHE A 319 -2.88 22.82 22.03
CA PHE A 319 -2.96 24.21 21.60
C PHE A 319 -4.35 24.81 21.75
N ASP A 320 -5.41 24.06 21.39
CA ASP A 320 -6.80 24.50 21.58
C ASP A 320 -7.10 24.72 23.07
N ARG A 321 -6.65 23.81 23.94
CA ARG A 321 -6.74 23.97 25.40
C ARG A 321 -6.01 25.24 25.87
N PHE A 322 -4.85 25.55 25.31
CA PHE A 322 -4.11 26.77 25.65
C PHE A 322 -4.84 28.05 25.22
N GLN A 323 -5.42 28.07 24.02
CA GLN A 323 -6.24 29.19 23.55
C GLN A 323 -7.45 29.45 24.44
N ASP A 324 -8.18 28.40 24.81
CA ASP A 324 -9.34 28.49 25.71
C ASP A 324 -8.91 29.09 27.08
N ILE A 325 -7.73 28.72 27.63
CA ILE A 325 -7.20 29.33 28.87
C ILE A 325 -6.91 30.81 28.68
N MET A 326 -6.29 31.22 27.55
CA MET A 326 -5.98 32.62 27.29
C MET A 326 -7.24 33.48 27.25
N VAL A 327 -8.31 33.02 26.60
CA VAL A 327 -9.60 33.70 26.56
C VAL A 327 -10.19 33.87 27.97
N LEU A 328 -10.12 32.84 28.81
CA LEU A 328 -10.57 32.94 30.20
C LEU A 328 -9.76 33.99 30.98
N THR A 329 -8.44 34.03 30.79
CA THR A 329 -7.61 35.02 31.49
C THR A 329 -7.81 36.45 31.01
N SER A 330 -8.12 36.68 29.72
CA SER A 330 -8.42 38.02 29.22
C SER A 330 -9.74 38.57 29.78
N GLN A 331 -10.75 37.72 29.95
CA GLN A 331 -12.04 38.09 30.56
C GLN A 331 -11.90 38.55 32.02
N VAL A 332 -10.88 38.08 32.75
CA VAL A 332 -10.60 38.54 34.12
C VAL A 332 -10.15 40.01 34.15
N GLY A 333 -9.49 40.49 33.09
CA GLY A 333 -8.93 41.84 33.00
C GLY A 333 -9.86 42.87 32.35
N THR A 334 -10.70 42.47 31.39
CA THR A 334 -11.55 43.42 30.64
C THR A 334 -12.93 43.64 31.26
N PHE A 335 -13.40 42.74 32.13
CA PHE A 335 -14.73 42.78 32.77
C PHE A 335 -15.92 42.89 31.79
N GLU A 336 -15.69 42.61 30.50
CA GLU A 336 -16.71 42.69 29.45
C GLU A 336 -17.72 41.53 29.55
N ALA A 337 -17.29 40.36 30.01
CA ALA A 337 -18.13 39.18 30.15
C ALA A 337 -19.01 39.24 31.41
N SER A 338 -20.25 38.76 31.29
CA SER A 338 -21.16 38.67 32.43
C SER A 338 -20.66 37.64 33.46
N GLU A 339 -20.99 37.82 34.75
CA GLU A 339 -20.63 36.87 35.84
C GLU A 339 -20.97 35.42 35.47
N LYS A 340 -22.17 35.23 34.91
CA LYS A 340 -22.69 33.94 34.51
C LYS A 340 -21.86 33.33 33.38
N GLU A 341 -21.63 34.10 32.33
CA GLU A 341 -20.90 33.65 31.14
C GLU A 341 -19.46 33.24 31.47
N PHE A 342 -18.75 34.05 32.28
CA PHE A 342 -17.41 33.70 32.73
C PHE A 342 -17.39 32.36 33.49
N LEU A 343 -18.29 32.19 34.46
CA LEU A 343 -18.36 30.95 35.25
C LEU A 343 -18.78 29.74 34.42
N GLU A 344 -19.69 29.91 33.48
CA GLU A 344 -20.07 28.84 32.55
C GLU A 344 -18.90 28.43 31.65
N ASN A 345 -18.11 29.39 31.15
CA ASN A 345 -16.92 29.12 30.35
C ASN A 345 -15.86 28.37 31.16
N VAL A 346 -15.59 28.81 32.39
CA VAL A 346 -14.67 28.11 33.31
C VAL A 346 -15.14 26.69 33.56
N LEU A 347 -16.43 26.50 33.85
CA LEU A 347 -16.99 25.19 34.14
C LEU A 347 -16.91 24.25 32.92
N ASN A 348 -17.30 24.74 31.73
CA ASN A 348 -17.21 23.98 30.48
C ASN A 348 -15.77 23.53 30.19
N MET A 349 -14.81 24.43 30.41
CA MET A 349 -13.40 24.12 30.23
C MET A 349 -12.91 23.04 31.18
N ALA A 350 -13.28 23.13 32.45
CA ALA A 350 -12.89 22.13 33.44
C ALA A 350 -13.50 20.74 33.12
N LEU A 351 -14.74 20.69 32.63
CA LEU A 351 -15.37 19.46 32.11
C LEU A 351 -14.61 18.86 30.92
N LYS A 352 -14.08 19.69 30.01
CA LYS A 352 -13.24 19.22 28.88
C LYS A 352 -11.91 18.64 29.38
N LEU A 353 -11.29 19.25 30.38
CA LEU A 353 -9.98 18.83 30.91
C LEU A 353 -10.04 17.62 31.85
N VAL A 354 -11.21 17.31 32.39
CA VAL A 354 -11.45 16.15 33.26
C VAL A 354 -12.56 15.28 32.64
N PRO A 355 -12.30 14.50 31.57
CA PRO A 355 -13.34 13.87 30.74
C PRO A 355 -14.26 12.87 31.47
N LYS A 356 -13.78 12.35 32.61
CA LYS A 356 -14.50 11.43 33.50
C LYS A 356 -15.67 12.08 34.23
N VAL A 357 -15.67 13.41 34.39
CA VAL A 357 -16.81 14.13 34.97
C VAL A 357 -17.84 14.43 33.90
N LYS A 358 -19.12 14.45 34.28
CA LYS A 358 -20.22 14.82 33.37
C LYS A 358 -21.04 15.99 33.89
N TYR A 359 -20.97 16.24 35.19
CA TYR A 359 -21.68 17.34 35.82
C TYR A 359 -20.69 18.23 36.58
N GLY A 360 -21.16 19.41 36.94
CA GLY A 360 -20.40 20.32 37.77
C GLY A 360 -21.15 21.60 38.03
N SER A 361 -20.66 22.37 38.99
CA SER A 361 -21.34 23.58 39.43
C SER A 361 -20.39 24.64 39.99
N VAL A 362 -20.84 25.89 39.91
CA VAL A 362 -20.23 27.01 40.64
C VAL A 362 -21.31 27.63 41.51
N SER A 363 -21.02 27.73 42.80
CA SER A 363 -21.92 28.33 43.78
C SER A 363 -21.21 29.37 44.63
N LEU A 364 -21.96 30.34 45.15
CA LEU A 364 -21.45 31.45 45.95
C LEU A 364 -22.22 31.59 47.25
N VAL A 365 -21.55 32.13 48.25
CA VAL A 365 -22.14 32.53 49.52
C VAL A 365 -22.37 34.04 49.49
N LYS A 366 -23.63 34.46 49.32
CA LYS A 366 -24.05 35.87 49.29
C LYS A 366 -24.79 36.21 50.58
N GLY A 367 -24.07 36.79 51.54
CA GLY A 367 -24.62 37.08 52.88
C GLY A 367 -24.92 35.78 53.64
N ASP A 368 -26.20 35.54 53.92
CA ASP A 368 -26.71 34.33 54.58
C ASP A 368 -27.26 33.27 53.60
N ARG A 369 -27.17 33.54 52.29
CA ARG A 369 -27.66 32.62 51.25
C ARG A 369 -26.52 31.91 50.53
N TRP A 370 -26.73 30.63 50.23
CA TRP A 370 -25.93 29.86 49.28
C TRP A 370 -26.66 29.83 47.94
N VAL A 371 -25.99 30.20 46.85
CA VAL A 371 -26.64 30.38 45.54
C VAL A 371 -25.79 29.77 44.44
N PHE A 372 -26.38 28.91 43.62
CA PHE A 372 -25.76 28.39 42.41
C PHE A 372 -25.84 29.42 41.28
N ILE A 373 -24.69 29.70 40.65
CA ILE A 373 -24.58 30.71 39.58
C ILE A 373 -24.46 30.05 38.21
N ALA A 374 -23.75 28.93 38.14
CA ALA A 374 -23.59 28.13 36.92
C ALA A 374 -23.64 26.65 37.28
N ALA A 375 -24.23 25.85 36.40
CA ALA A 375 -24.20 24.39 36.51
C ALA A 375 -24.25 23.74 35.12
N LYS A 376 -23.65 22.55 35.01
CA LYS A 376 -23.68 21.71 33.82
C LYS A 376 -24.13 20.31 34.23
N GLY A 377 -25.08 19.76 33.48
CA GLY A 377 -25.73 18.49 33.83
C GLY A 377 -26.84 18.61 34.88
N HIS A 378 -26.73 19.55 35.82
CA HIS A 378 -27.77 19.87 36.81
C HIS A 378 -28.76 20.94 36.31
N ASP A 379 -29.91 21.04 36.97
CA ASP A 379 -30.95 22.03 36.67
C ASP A 379 -30.64 23.37 37.37
N ILE A 380 -29.94 24.25 36.67
CA ILE A 380 -29.52 25.56 37.21
C ILE A 380 -30.70 26.46 37.56
N GLU A 381 -31.79 26.42 36.81
CA GLU A 381 -32.95 27.28 37.06
C GLU A 381 -33.66 26.88 38.35
N LYS A 382 -33.73 25.57 38.65
CA LYS A 382 -34.18 25.12 39.97
C LYS A 382 -33.18 25.49 41.07
N LEU A 383 -31.91 25.12 40.92
CA LEU A 383 -30.88 25.33 41.95
C LEU A 383 -30.73 26.79 42.38
N LYS A 384 -30.83 27.73 41.43
CA LYS A 384 -30.70 29.17 41.69
C LYS A 384 -31.86 29.72 42.54
N ASN A 385 -33.04 29.14 42.44
CA ASN A 385 -34.25 29.62 43.10
C ASN A 385 -34.47 29.00 44.50
N LEU A 386 -33.71 27.97 44.85
CA LEU A 386 -33.81 27.33 46.17
C LEU A 386 -33.40 28.28 47.31
N PRO A 387 -34.11 28.25 48.46
CA PRO A 387 -33.79 29.06 49.64
C PRO A 387 -32.66 28.43 50.48
N LEU A 388 -31.53 28.10 49.84
CA LEU A 388 -30.38 27.50 50.53
C LEU A 388 -29.70 28.52 51.46
N LYS A 389 -29.52 28.15 52.73
CA LYS A 389 -28.79 28.94 53.72
C LYS A 389 -27.29 28.70 53.62
N ARG A 390 -26.50 29.68 54.06
CA ARG A 390 -25.04 29.57 54.16
C ARG A 390 -24.59 28.37 55.00
N GLU A 391 -25.32 28.06 56.06
CA GLU A 391 -25.03 26.95 56.98
C GLU A 391 -25.07 25.58 56.30
N TYR A 392 -25.82 25.44 55.20
CA TYR A 392 -25.92 24.20 54.44
C TYR A 392 -24.74 23.98 53.50
N ALA A 393 -24.03 25.06 53.13
CA ALA A 393 -22.85 24.95 52.29
C ALA A 393 -21.74 24.29 53.10
N ILE A 394 -21.14 23.21 52.59
CA ILE A 394 -20.26 22.31 53.36
C ILE A 394 -19.17 23.11 54.12
N VAL A 395 -19.41 23.34 55.42
CA VAL A 395 -18.70 24.35 56.24
C VAL A 395 -17.23 23.97 56.53
N SER A 396 -16.79 22.76 56.18
CA SER A 396 -15.51 22.16 56.60
C SER A 396 -14.51 21.87 55.46
N ILE A 397 -14.69 22.50 54.30
CA ILE A 397 -13.78 22.33 53.16
C ILE A 397 -12.82 23.51 53.07
N ASP A 398 -11.65 23.35 53.70
CA ASP A 398 -10.57 24.35 53.65
C ASP A 398 -9.66 24.24 52.43
N SER A 399 -9.65 23.08 51.78
CA SER A 399 -8.84 22.77 50.61
C SER A 399 -9.64 21.94 49.61
N THR A 400 -9.21 21.98 48.35
CA THR A 400 -9.72 21.11 47.29
C THR A 400 -9.60 19.64 47.72
N LYS A 401 -10.70 18.89 47.66
CA LYS A 401 -10.72 17.48 48.04
C LYS A 401 -11.80 16.70 47.31
N ILE A 402 -11.63 15.39 47.26
CA ILE A 402 -12.64 14.45 46.78
C ILE A 402 -13.64 14.16 47.91
N VAL A 403 -14.92 14.13 47.58
CA VAL A 403 -16.03 13.78 48.46
C VAL A 403 -16.88 12.72 47.77
N ASP A 404 -16.79 11.49 48.26
CA ASP A 404 -17.71 10.42 47.87
C ASP A 404 -19.09 10.66 48.46
N ARG A 405 -20.14 10.35 47.68
CA ARG A 405 -21.55 10.45 48.08
C ARG A 405 -21.90 11.79 48.73
N ILE A 406 -21.64 12.89 48.01
CA ILE A 406 -21.88 14.25 48.52
C ILE A 406 -23.31 14.46 49.06
N MET A 407 -24.30 13.81 48.45
CA MET A 407 -25.70 13.84 48.88
C MET A 407 -25.94 13.33 50.30
N ASP A 408 -25.12 12.39 50.81
CA ASP A 408 -25.24 11.91 52.19
C ASP A 408 -24.85 13.01 53.19
N LYS A 409 -23.92 13.89 52.83
CA LYS A 409 -23.56 15.06 53.64
C LYS A 409 -24.63 16.14 53.57
N ASP A 410 -25.18 16.40 52.39
CA ASP A 410 -26.25 17.38 52.22
C ASP A 410 -27.50 16.98 53.03
N ARG A 411 -27.82 15.69 53.10
CA ARG A 411 -28.90 15.13 53.94
C ARG A 411 -28.73 15.43 55.43
N MET A 412 -27.49 15.54 55.94
CA MET A 412 -27.23 15.85 57.35
C MET A 412 -27.42 17.34 57.67
N LEU A 413 -27.34 18.21 56.66
CA LEU A 413 -27.32 19.67 56.84
C LEU A 413 -28.64 20.34 56.45
N MET A 414 -29.40 19.77 55.51
CA MET A 414 -30.62 20.36 54.98
C MET A 414 -31.91 19.76 55.59
N PRO A 415 -32.97 20.56 55.79
CA PRO A 415 -34.32 20.06 56.09
C PRO A 415 -34.83 19.12 54.98
N SER A 416 -35.64 18.11 55.35
CA SER A 416 -36.10 17.06 54.43
C SER A 416 -36.86 17.58 53.20
N GLU A 417 -37.71 18.60 53.38
CA GLU A 417 -38.49 19.22 52.30
C GLU A 417 -37.57 19.90 51.27
N LEU A 418 -36.58 20.65 51.75
CA LEU A 418 -35.60 21.33 50.89
C LEU A 418 -34.64 20.34 50.22
N LEU A 419 -34.31 19.25 50.89
CA LEU A 419 -33.47 18.18 50.34
C LEU A 419 -34.14 17.49 49.15
N GLU A 420 -35.45 17.29 49.18
CA GLU A 420 -36.20 16.70 48.06
C GLU A 420 -36.14 17.61 46.82
N GLU A 421 -36.41 18.91 47.00
CA GLU A 421 -36.30 19.89 45.92
C GLU A 421 -34.87 20.00 45.36
N PHE A 422 -33.86 19.98 46.24
CA PHE A 422 -32.46 19.97 45.85
C PHE A 422 -32.09 18.70 45.07
N SER A 423 -32.51 17.53 45.55
CA SER A 423 -32.26 16.25 44.87
C SER A 423 -32.92 16.18 43.49
N ASN A 424 -34.08 16.83 43.31
CA ASN A 424 -34.76 16.94 42.01
C ASN A 424 -34.06 17.90 41.04
N ALA A 425 -33.14 18.74 41.52
CA ALA A 425 -32.38 19.69 40.73
C ALA A 425 -30.96 19.19 40.41
N VAL A 426 -30.41 18.29 41.23
CA VAL A 426 -29.08 17.68 41.04
C VAL A 426 -29.23 16.32 40.33
N LYS A 427 -28.19 15.91 39.60
CA LYS A 427 -28.16 14.57 38.96
C LYS A 427 -27.59 13.54 39.95
N PRO A 428 -27.80 12.24 39.75
CA PRO A 428 -27.19 11.23 40.61
C PRO A 428 -25.65 11.27 40.54
N ILE A 429 -24.97 11.41 41.68
CA ILE A 429 -23.51 11.61 41.78
C ILE A 429 -22.87 10.49 42.59
N LYS A 430 -21.81 9.87 42.03
CA LYS A 430 -20.95 8.92 42.74
C LYS A 430 -19.97 9.66 43.66
N SER A 431 -19.24 10.62 43.10
CA SER A 431 -18.16 11.35 43.75
C SER A 431 -18.04 12.75 43.18
N THR A 432 -17.60 13.68 44.01
CA THR A 432 -17.40 15.10 43.68
C THR A 432 -15.97 15.53 44.02
N ILE A 433 -15.26 16.22 43.12
CA ILE A 433 -14.18 17.12 43.56
C ILE A 433 -14.83 18.45 43.84
N ILE A 434 -14.61 18.96 45.05
CA ILE A 434 -15.08 20.28 45.47
C ILE A 434 -13.91 21.10 45.97
N SER A 435 -13.87 22.35 45.52
CA SER A 435 -12.85 23.31 45.87
C SER A 435 -13.46 24.59 46.43
N PRO A 436 -12.95 25.10 47.56
CA PRO A 436 -13.41 26.35 48.14
C PRO A 436 -12.89 27.54 47.32
N LEU A 437 -13.79 28.43 46.93
CA LEU A 437 -13.45 29.73 46.39
C LEU A 437 -13.19 30.68 47.56
N LYS A 438 -11.98 31.23 47.66
CA LYS A 438 -11.56 32.09 48.78
C LYS A 438 -11.07 33.44 48.29
N PHE A 439 -11.49 34.50 48.99
CA PHE A 439 -10.99 35.87 48.78
C PHE A 439 -10.67 36.50 50.13
N GLY A 440 -9.44 37.00 50.30
CA GLY A 440 -8.96 37.58 51.57
C GLY A 440 -9.08 36.61 52.76
N GLY A 441 -8.87 35.31 52.52
CA GLY A 441 -9.04 34.25 53.53
C GLY A 441 -10.49 33.86 53.85
N LYS A 442 -11.49 34.56 53.29
CA LYS A 442 -12.91 34.25 53.48
C LYS A 442 -13.44 33.37 52.36
N LEU A 443 -14.22 32.35 52.72
CA LEU A 443 -14.96 31.53 51.77
C LEU A 443 -16.03 32.40 51.08
N ILE A 444 -16.00 32.43 49.75
CA ILE A 444 -16.97 33.14 48.91
C ILE A 444 -17.85 32.19 48.09
N GLY A 445 -17.52 30.90 48.04
CA GLY A 445 -18.26 29.93 47.24
C GLY A 445 -17.53 28.61 47.05
N PHE A 446 -18.04 27.80 46.14
CA PHE A 446 -17.47 26.50 45.79
C PHE A 446 -17.48 26.28 44.28
N PHE A 447 -16.45 25.59 43.81
CA PHE A 447 -16.36 25.04 42.47
C PHE A 447 -16.36 23.51 42.57
N SER A 448 -17.27 22.84 41.86
CA SER A 448 -17.40 21.39 41.91
C SER A 448 -17.44 20.74 40.53
N LEU A 449 -16.86 19.55 40.42
CA LEU A 449 -17.02 18.64 39.29
C LEU A 449 -17.41 17.25 39.79
N ASP A 450 -18.32 16.60 39.07
CA ASP A 450 -19.01 15.42 39.55
C ASP A 450 -18.94 14.25 38.57
N ILE A 451 -18.60 13.07 39.11
CA ILE A 451 -18.68 11.79 38.42
C ILE A 451 -20.11 11.23 38.63
N PRO A 452 -20.83 10.85 37.55
CA PRO A 452 -22.16 10.26 37.66
C PRO A 452 -22.20 8.98 38.48
N GLU A 453 -23.35 8.74 39.12
CA GLU A 453 -23.65 7.45 39.72
C GLU A 453 -23.63 6.32 38.66
N GLY A 454 -23.09 5.16 39.02
CA GLY A 454 -22.90 4.03 38.11
C GLY A 454 -21.63 4.06 37.24
N SER A 455 -20.86 5.16 37.26
CA SER A 455 -19.56 5.21 36.57
C SER A 455 -18.48 4.40 37.30
N GLU A 456 -17.64 3.68 36.56
CA GLU A 456 -16.46 2.99 37.12
C GLU A 456 -15.28 3.94 37.39
N GLU A 457 -15.31 5.14 36.81
CA GLU A 457 -14.25 6.15 36.92
C GLU A 457 -14.00 6.62 38.36
N VAL A 458 -12.76 7.04 38.62
CA VAL A 458 -12.30 7.58 39.91
C VAL A 458 -11.42 8.82 39.70
N PHE A 459 -11.50 9.75 40.64
CA PHE A 459 -10.66 10.94 40.63
C PHE A 459 -9.21 10.61 41.01
N THR A 460 -8.28 11.34 40.41
CA THR A 460 -6.83 11.28 40.68
C THR A 460 -6.36 12.56 41.36
N GLU A 461 -5.12 12.56 41.87
CA GLU A 461 -4.48 13.78 42.38
C GLU A 461 -4.34 14.87 41.31
N GLN A 462 -4.15 14.48 40.05
CA GLN A 462 -4.09 15.42 38.93
C GLN A 462 -5.44 16.14 38.73
N ASP A 463 -6.55 15.45 38.92
CA ASP A 463 -7.88 16.07 38.82
C ASP A 463 -8.08 17.12 39.94
N ILE A 464 -7.57 16.85 41.15
CA ILE A 464 -7.57 17.80 42.27
C ILE A 464 -6.78 19.06 41.90
N GLU A 465 -5.58 18.91 41.32
CA GLU A 465 -4.78 20.06 40.88
C GLU A 465 -5.49 20.90 39.81
N ILE A 466 -6.14 20.26 38.83
CA ILE A 466 -6.87 20.95 37.77
C ILE A 466 -8.00 21.80 38.38
N VAL A 467 -8.81 21.20 39.26
CA VAL A 467 -9.92 21.90 39.92
C VAL A 467 -9.42 23.03 40.83
N ASP A 468 -8.31 22.83 41.55
CA ASP A 468 -7.69 23.87 42.38
C ASP A 468 -7.27 25.09 41.53
N ARG A 469 -6.64 24.87 40.37
CA ARG A 469 -6.23 25.94 39.45
C ARG A 469 -7.42 26.74 38.94
N PHE A 470 -8.51 26.09 38.52
CA PHE A 470 -9.73 26.78 38.10
C PHE A 470 -10.38 27.57 39.24
N SER A 471 -10.32 27.03 40.46
CA SER A 471 -10.84 27.71 41.64
C SER A 471 -10.09 28.99 41.95
N ARG A 472 -8.77 29.02 41.73
CA ARG A 472 -7.95 30.24 41.84
C ARG A 472 -8.29 31.26 40.76
N ILE A 473 -8.55 30.82 39.52
CA ILE A 473 -8.99 31.71 38.43
C ILE A 473 -10.33 32.37 38.78
N ILE A 474 -11.30 31.58 39.24
CA ILE A 474 -12.60 32.09 39.69
C ILE A 474 -12.41 33.05 40.87
N SER A 475 -11.59 32.67 41.86
CA SER A 475 -11.31 33.52 43.02
C SER A 475 -10.64 34.84 42.61
N GLY A 476 -9.73 34.82 41.62
CA GLY A 476 -9.11 36.01 41.04
C GLY A 476 -10.08 36.92 40.31
N PHE A 477 -11.02 36.35 39.53
CA PHE A 477 -12.11 37.10 38.91
C PHE A 477 -12.97 37.84 39.96
N TYR A 478 -13.35 37.16 41.03
CA TYR A 478 -14.08 37.78 42.13
C TYR A 478 -13.27 38.82 42.89
N ALA A 479 -11.97 38.59 43.08
CA ALA A 479 -11.07 39.56 43.68
C ALA A 479 -11.04 40.85 42.87
N ALA A 480 -10.87 40.75 41.56
CA ALA A 480 -10.78 41.88 40.65
C ALA A 480 -12.12 42.65 40.58
N ARG A 481 -13.25 41.94 40.47
CA ARG A 481 -14.58 42.57 40.51
C ARG A 481 -14.86 43.26 41.84
N ARG A 482 -14.48 42.64 42.95
CA ARG A 482 -14.68 43.20 44.28
C ARG A 482 -13.82 44.44 44.48
N TYR A 483 -12.59 44.43 43.97
CA TYR A 483 -11.71 45.59 43.99
C TYR A 483 -12.37 46.79 43.30
N ILE A 484 -12.85 46.61 42.06
CA ILE A 484 -13.55 47.67 41.31
C ILE A 484 -14.81 48.15 42.03
N GLU A 485 -15.61 47.22 42.58
CA GLU A 485 -16.83 47.58 43.30
C GLU A 485 -16.52 48.43 44.55
N VAL A 486 -15.48 48.05 45.30
CA VAL A 486 -15.05 48.76 46.51
C VAL A 486 -14.46 50.12 46.15
N GLU A 487 -13.60 50.18 45.14
CA GLU A 487 -13.00 51.42 44.65
C GLU A 487 -14.06 52.39 44.13
N GLY A 488 -15.01 51.91 43.31
CA GLY A 488 -16.13 52.72 42.83
C GLY A 488 -17.04 53.22 43.96
N LYS A 489 -17.31 52.40 44.98
CA LYS A 489 -18.05 52.81 46.19
C LYS A 489 -17.27 53.83 47.01
N PHE A 490 -15.96 53.65 47.14
CA PHE A 490 -15.09 54.58 47.86
C PHE A 490 -15.10 55.96 47.19
N HIS A 491 -14.86 56.03 45.86
CA HIS A 491 -14.94 57.28 45.10
C HIS A 491 -16.30 57.97 45.26
N LYS A 492 -17.39 57.20 45.23
CA LYS A 492 -18.74 57.74 45.49
C LYS A 492 -18.91 58.29 46.90
N ASN A 493 -18.45 57.57 47.91
CA ASN A 493 -18.59 58.03 49.28
C ASN A 493 -17.74 59.28 49.55
N VAL A 494 -16.55 59.38 48.94
CA VAL A 494 -15.70 60.58 49.00
C VAL A 494 -16.40 61.76 48.33
N ALA A 495 -16.95 61.59 47.12
CA ALA A 495 -17.69 62.64 46.44
C ALA A 495 -18.91 63.13 47.26
N ILE A 496 -19.70 62.20 47.81
CA ILE A 496 -20.83 62.54 48.70
C ILE A 496 -20.35 63.27 49.97
N ALA A 497 -19.22 62.86 50.56
CA ALA A 497 -18.67 63.53 51.73
C ALA A 497 -18.22 64.96 51.42
N LEU A 498 -17.59 65.20 50.27
CA LEU A 498 -17.20 66.54 49.81
C LEU A 498 -18.42 67.42 49.52
N VAL A 499 -19.44 66.88 48.87
CA VAL A 499 -20.72 67.57 48.66
C VAL A 499 -21.35 67.94 50.00
N LYS A 500 -21.44 67.00 50.95
CA LYS A 500 -21.96 67.28 52.30
C LYS A 500 -21.14 68.33 53.06
N ALA A 501 -19.82 68.32 52.90
CA ALA A 501 -18.96 69.35 53.47
C ALA A 501 -19.28 70.72 52.88
N LEU A 502 -19.47 70.83 51.56
CA LEU A 502 -19.88 72.07 50.92
C LEU A 502 -21.29 72.51 51.38
N GLU A 503 -22.26 71.60 51.39
CA GLU A 503 -23.61 71.86 51.89
C GLU A 503 -23.60 72.29 53.37
N SER A 504 -22.63 71.88 54.18
CA SER A 504 -22.55 72.33 55.59
C SER A 504 -22.29 73.83 55.75
N TYR A 505 -21.78 74.51 54.71
CA TYR A 505 -21.61 75.97 54.69
C TYR A 505 -22.93 76.73 54.46
N ASP A 506 -23.96 76.03 53.93
CA ASP A 506 -25.33 76.52 53.70
C ASP A 506 -26.36 75.54 54.32
N PRO A 507 -26.91 75.85 55.51
CA PRO A 507 -27.85 74.98 56.23
C PRO A 507 -29.06 74.49 55.40
N TYR A 508 -29.42 75.19 54.32
CA TYR A 508 -30.58 74.92 53.49
C TYR A 508 -30.27 73.99 52.31
N MET A 509 -28.99 73.79 51.98
CA MET A 509 -28.57 72.86 50.94
C MET A 509 -28.49 71.41 51.41
N LYS A 510 -28.74 71.09 52.69
CA LYS A 510 -28.55 69.73 53.21
C LYS A 510 -29.36 68.68 52.42
N GLY A 511 -28.63 67.77 51.76
CA GLY A 511 -29.19 66.71 50.92
C GLY A 511 -29.82 67.19 49.61
N HIS A 512 -29.63 68.45 49.24
CA HIS A 512 -30.17 69.05 48.02
C HIS A 512 -29.56 68.38 46.79
N SER A 513 -28.23 68.29 46.72
CA SER A 513 -27.57 67.72 45.54
C SER A 513 -27.91 66.24 45.35
N GLU A 514 -28.11 65.48 46.44
CA GLU A 514 -28.59 64.09 46.38
C GLU A 514 -30.02 64.01 45.80
N ARG A 515 -30.93 64.89 46.22
CA ARG A 515 -32.31 64.94 45.69
C ARG A 515 -32.34 65.36 44.23
N VAL A 516 -31.58 66.38 43.83
CA VAL A 516 -31.45 66.81 42.43
C VAL A 516 -30.94 65.67 41.57
N ALA A 517 -29.85 65.00 41.97
CA ALA A 517 -29.33 63.83 41.27
C ALA A 517 -30.39 62.73 41.12
N GLN A 518 -31.19 62.48 42.16
CA GLN A 518 -32.24 61.48 42.14
C GLN A 518 -33.39 61.87 41.19
N TYR A 519 -33.90 63.11 41.26
CA TYR A 519 -34.94 63.61 40.36
C TYR A 519 -34.50 63.57 38.89
N SER A 520 -33.27 64.01 38.62
CA SER A 520 -32.67 63.99 37.29
C SER A 520 -32.52 62.56 36.75
N THR A 521 -32.07 61.63 37.59
CA THR A 521 -31.93 60.20 37.23
C THR A 521 -33.29 59.60 36.91
N ASN A 522 -34.31 59.83 37.75
CA ASN A 522 -35.66 59.30 37.53
C ASN A 522 -36.24 59.84 36.21
N LEU A 523 -36.02 61.12 35.88
CA LEU A 523 -36.49 61.71 34.63
C LEU A 523 -35.78 61.06 33.44
N ALA A 524 -34.45 60.90 33.51
CA ALA A 524 -33.66 60.26 32.46
C ALA A 524 -34.08 58.79 32.21
N GLU A 525 -34.40 58.05 33.27
CA GLU A 525 -34.94 56.69 33.19
C GLU A 525 -36.34 56.66 32.54
N ASN A 526 -37.22 57.60 32.91
CA ASN A 526 -38.55 57.72 32.31
C ASN A 526 -38.48 58.02 30.80
N LEU A 527 -37.49 58.81 30.39
CA LEU A 527 -37.17 59.12 29.00
C LEU A 527 -36.42 58.00 28.27
N ARG A 528 -36.07 56.90 28.95
CA ARG A 528 -35.34 55.74 28.42
C ARG A 528 -33.97 56.10 27.82
N LEU A 529 -33.26 57.04 28.44
CA LEU A 529 -31.89 57.37 28.05
C LEU A 529 -30.92 56.21 28.31
N GLU A 530 -29.76 56.23 27.66
CA GLU A 530 -28.74 55.19 27.83
C GLU A 530 -28.16 55.18 29.25
N LYS A 531 -27.82 54.00 29.78
CA LYS A 531 -27.27 53.86 31.15
C LYS A 531 -26.01 54.70 31.40
N SER A 532 -25.15 54.86 30.38
CA SER A 532 -23.95 55.70 30.50
C SER A 532 -24.32 57.17 30.70
N MET A 533 -25.31 57.69 29.96
CA MET A 533 -25.84 59.04 30.08
C MET A 533 -26.55 59.27 31.41
N ILE A 534 -27.39 58.32 31.85
CA ILE A 534 -28.03 58.36 33.18
C ILE A 534 -26.97 58.46 34.29
N ARG A 535 -25.86 57.73 34.18
CA ARG A 535 -24.75 57.80 35.13
C ARG A 535 -24.08 59.19 35.13
N LYS A 536 -23.87 59.82 33.97
CA LYS A 536 -23.34 61.19 33.87
C LYS A 536 -24.29 62.19 34.52
N ILE A 537 -25.60 62.07 34.27
CA ILE A 537 -26.65 62.92 34.86
C ILE A 537 -26.66 62.79 36.38
N TYR A 538 -26.57 61.58 36.93
CA TYR A 538 -26.50 61.36 38.38
C TYR A 538 -25.30 62.09 38.99
N TRP A 539 -24.11 61.91 38.41
CA TRP A 539 -22.89 62.55 38.92
C TRP A 539 -22.93 64.06 38.78
N ALA A 540 -23.30 64.58 37.60
CA ALA A 540 -23.42 66.00 37.36
C ALA A 540 -24.46 66.64 38.29
N GLY A 541 -25.62 66.01 38.51
CA GLY A 541 -26.61 66.48 39.49
C GLY A 541 -26.08 66.47 40.92
N LEU A 542 -25.25 65.50 41.30
CA LEU A 542 -24.65 65.42 42.63
C LEU A 542 -23.60 66.53 42.87
N VAL A 543 -22.90 66.98 41.81
CA VAL A 543 -21.80 67.95 41.94
C VAL A 543 -22.08 69.29 41.25
N HIS A 544 -23.30 69.54 40.76
CA HIS A 544 -23.65 70.74 39.97
C HIS A 544 -23.26 72.06 40.67
N ASP A 545 -23.35 72.06 41.98
CA ASP A 545 -23.09 73.20 42.84
C ASP A 545 -21.67 73.27 43.42
N ILE A 546 -20.75 72.37 43.05
CA ILE A 546 -19.41 72.29 43.66
C ILE A 546 -18.64 73.62 43.58
N GLY A 547 -18.91 74.43 42.56
CA GLY A 547 -18.32 75.75 42.39
C GLY A 547 -18.79 76.80 43.39
N LYS A 548 -19.83 76.55 44.20
CA LYS A 548 -20.29 77.50 45.23
C LYS A 548 -19.25 77.75 46.32
N ILE A 549 -18.17 76.95 46.36
CA ILE A 549 -17.01 77.13 47.25
C ILE A 549 -16.37 78.53 47.16
N ILE A 550 -16.49 79.22 46.01
CA ILE A 550 -15.95 80.58 45.84
C ILE A 550 -16.93 81.69 46.22
N VAL A 551 -18.20 81.36 46.49
CA VAL A 551 -19.22 82.36 46.80
C VAL A 551 -19.15 82.69 48.30
N PRO A 552 -19.01 83.98 48.69
CA PRO A 552 -18.92 84.35 50.09
C PRO A 552 -20.16 83.92 50.89
N ARG A 553 -19.96 83.47 52.12
CA ARG A 553 -21.06 83.01 53.00
C ARG A 553 -22.12 84.08 53.27
N SER A 554 -21.72 85.35 53.33
CA SER A 554 -22.64 86.48 53.49
C SER A 554 -23.58 86.67 52.29
N VAL A 555 -23.17 86.22 51.11
CA VAL A 555 -23.97 86.25 49.88
C VAL A 555 -24.86 85.01 49.79
N LEU A 556 -24.30 83.82 50.02
CA LEU A 556 -25.07 82.55 50.02
C LEU A 556 -26.20 82.55 51.06
N ASN A 557 -25.89 82.97 52.29
CA ASN A 557 -26.82 82.95 53.43
C ASN A 557 -27.38 84.34 53.74
N LYS A 558 -27.56 85.21 52.73
CA LYS A 558 -28.12 86.56 52.94
C LYS A 558 -29.48 86.45 53.67
N ALA A 559 -30.04 87.59 54.09
CA ALA A 559 -31.42 87.67 54.62
C ALA A 559 -32.50 88.33 53.66
N GLY A 560 -32.17 88.68 52.41
CA GLY A 560 -33.12 89.15 51.39
C GLY A 560 -32.65 88.92 49.94
N LYS A 561 -33.18 89.72 49.00
CA LYS A 561 -32.77 89.65 47.58
C LYS A 561 -31.28 89.99 47.43
N LEU A 562 -30.61 89.30 46.50
CA LEU A 562 -29.24 89.63 46.10
C LEU A 562 -29.22 90.96 45.33
N THR A 563 -28.16 91.74 45.48
CA THR A 563 -27.86 92.86 44.57
C THR A 563 -27.36 92.31 43.24
N GLU A 564 -27.29 93.16 42.20
CA GLU A 564 -26.79 92.73 40.90
C GLU A 564 -25.34 92.24 41.00
N GLU A 565 -24.50 92.94 41.76
CA GLU A 565 -23.10 92.57 41.99
C GLU A 565 -22.96 91.23 42.73
N GLU A 566 -23.81 90.99 43.74
CA GLU A 566 -23.86 89.72 44.46
C GLU A 566 -24.34 88.58 43.55
N TYR A 567 -25.32 88.84 42.68
CA TYR A 567 -25.82 87.85 41.74
C TYR A 567 -24.77 87.50 40.68
N GLU A 568 -24.00 88.47 40.18
CA GLU A 568 -22.84 88.22 39.30
C GLU A 568 -21.76 87.35 39.96
N ILE A 569 -21.57 87.46 41.28
CA ILE A 569 -20.66 86.57 42.02
C ILE A 569 -21.23 85.15 42.06
N VAL A 570 -22.53 84.98 42.31
CA VAL A 570 -23.17 83.66 42.34
C VAL A 570 -23.06 82.98 40.98
N LYS A 571 -23.32 83.67 39.86
CA LYS A 571 -23.25 83.08 38.51
C LYS A 571 -21.91 82.39 38.20
N LYS A 572 -20.81 82.89 38.79
CA LYS A 572 -19.46 82.33 38.59
C LYS A 572 -19.31 80.90 39.10
N HIS A 573 -20.20 80.40 39.96
CA HIS A 573 -20.09 79.02 40.47
C HIS A 573 -20.22 77.98 39.35
N ALA A 574 -21.00 78.24 38.30
CA ALA A 574 -21.13 77.29 37.19
C ALA A 574 -19.78 77.12 36.45
N LEU A 575 -19.11 78.23 36.15
CA LEU A 575 -17.78 78.21 35.55
C LEU A 575 -16.73 77.65 36.52
N LYS A 576 -16.80 78.00 37.81
CA LYS A 576 -15.86 77.48 38.81
C LYS A 576 -16.02 75.97 39.01
N GLY A 577 -17.25 75.47 39.01
CA GLY A 577 -17.55 74.05 39.08
C GLY A 577 -16.95 73.30 37.89
N TYR A 578 -17.12 73.86 36.68
CA TYR A 578 -16.45 73.36 35.47
C TYR A 578 -14.92 73.29 35.61
N GLU A 579 -14.28 74.38 36.06
CA GLU A 579 -12.81 74.41 36.27
C GLU A 579 -12.32 73.39 37.29
N ILE A 580 -13.03 73.24 38.42
CA ILE A 580 -12.67 72.27 39.47
C ILE A 580 -12.75 70.85 38.92
N LEU A 581 -13.82 70.54 38.19
CA LEU A 581 -14.05 69.20 37.66
C LEU A 581 -13.11 68.87 36.49
N LEU A 582 -12.73 69.85 35.67
CA LEU A 582 -11.69 69.66 34.64
C LEU A 582 -10.31 69.31 35.21
N GLY A 583 -10.04 69.65 36.47
CA GLY A 583 -8.81 69.26 37.16
C GLY A 583 -8.77 67.79 37.55
N VAL A 584 -9.87 67.04 37.36
CA VAL A 584 -10.00 65.62 37.70
C VAL A 584 -10.11 64.80 36.42
N GLU A 585 -9.18 63.87 36.23
CA GLU A 585 -9.18 62.98 35.06
C GLU A 585 -10.49 62.19 34.93
N GLY A 586 -11.09 62.20 33.74
CA GLY A 586 -12.33 61.47 33.44
C GLY A 586 -13.63 62.20 33.83
N MET A 587 -13.55 63.45 34.29
CA MET A 587 -14.71 64.29 34.64
C MET A 587 -15.07 65.33 33.58
N GLU A 588 -14.47 65.30 32.39
CA GLU A 588 -14.57 66.35 31.37
C GLU A 588 -16.01 66.55 30.87
N GLU A 589 -16.75 65.46 30.67
CA GLU A 589 -18.15 65.53 30.26
C GLU A 589 -19.05 66.02 31.40
N ILE A 590 -18.83 65.53 32.63
CA ILE A 590 -19.57 65.97 33.82
C ILE A 590 -19.33 67.46 34.05
N ALA A 591 -18.09 67.94 33.88
CA ALA A 591 -17.74 69.35 33.97
C ALA A 591 -18.57 70.18 32.99
N LYS A 592 -18.66 69.76 31.71
CA LYS A 592 -19.48 70.47 30.70
C LYS A 592 -20.94 70.56 31.11
N ILE A 593 -21.51 69.45 31.61
CA ILE A 593 -22.90 69.41 32.07
C ILE A 593 -23.12 70.41 33.21
N VAL A 594 -22.19 70.41 34.18
CA VAL A 594 -22.17 71.32 35.33
C VAL A 594 -21.98 72.77 34.90
N LYS A 595 -21.20 73.06 33.85
CA LYS A 595 -21.04 74.42 33.33
C LYS A 595 -22.37 75.02 32.89
N HIS A 596 -23.24 74.21 32.28
CA HIS A 596 -24.44 74.68 31.59
C HIS A 596 -25.76 74.41 32.32
N HIS A 597 -25.73 73.95 33.57
CA HIS A 597 -26.96 73.61 34.32
C HIS A 597 -27.84 74.81 34.68
N HIS A 598 -27.36 76.04 34.49
CA HIS A 598 -28.13 77.28 34.62
C HIS A 598 -28.42 77.98 33.28
N GLU A 599 -28.13 77.32 32.15
CA GLU A 599 -28.61 77.77 30.86
C GLU A 599 -30.14 77.62 30.79
N ARG A 600 -30.79 78.51 30.05
CA ARG A 600 -32.25 78.57 29.92
C ARG A 600 -32.65 78.29 28.49
N TRP A 601 -33.77 77.60 28.30
CA TRP A 601 -34.27 77.26 26.95
C TRP A 601 -34.37 78.48 26.02
N ASP A 602 -34.74 79.65 26.55
CA ASP A 602 -34.86 80.93 25.85
C ASP A 602 -33.53 81.63 25.49
N GLY A 603 -32.38 81.14 25.98
CA GLY A 603 -31.06 81.73 25.78
C GLY A 603 -30.72 82.87 26.75
N LYS A 604 -31.54 83.09 27.80
CA LYS A 604 -31.30 84.12 28.83
C LYS A 604 -30.57 83.57 30.06
N GLY A 605 -30.06 82.35 29.98
CA GLY A 605 -29.29 81.71 31.04
C GLY A 605 -27.83 82.13 31.06
N TYR A 606 -27.02 81.43 31.83
CA TYR A 606 -25.58 81.66 31.98
C TYR A 606 -24.85 80.32 32.11
N PRO A 607 -23.53 80.25 31.86
CA PRO A 607 -22.60 81.35 31.57
C PRO A 607 -22.44 81.73 30.10
N ASP A 608 -22.84 80.90 29.14
CA ASP A 608 -22.56 81.07 27.71
C ASP A 608 -23.79 81.58 26.92
N GLY A 609 -25.00 81.55 27.50
CA GLY A 609 -26.23 82.04 26.86
C GLY A 609 -26.75 81.11 25.78
N LEU A 610 -26.55 79.80 25.96
CA LEU A 610 -26.97 78.77 25.01
C LEU A 610 -28.49 78.68 24.91
N LYS A 611 -29.02 78.43 23.71
CA LYS A 611 -30.46 78.39 23.44
C LYS A 611 -30.93 77.02 22.97
N GLY A 612 -32.07 76.57 23.48
CA GLY A 612 -32.71 75.34 23.05
C GLY A 612 -31.79 74.11 23.17
N GLU A 613 -31.67 73.37 22.07
CA GLU A 613 -30.88 72.14 22.01
C GLU A 613 -29.35 72.35 21.99
N GLN A 614 -28.88 73.59 21.92
CA GLN A 614 -27.46 73.90 22.16
C GLN A 614 -27.04 73.57 23.60
N ILE A 615 -28.00 73.57 24.53
CA ILE A 615 -27.80 73.17 25.91
C ILE A 615 -27.76 71.63 25.96
N PRO A 616 -26.73 71.02 26.57
CA PRO A 616 -26.70 69.58 26.80
C PRO A 616 -28.00 69.10 27.44
N ILE A 617 -28.55 67.98 26.95
CA ILE A 617 -29.81 67.44 27.48
C ILE A 617 -29.70 67.15 28.98
N GLU A 618 -28.53 66.67 29.42
CA GLU A 618 -28.21 66.41 30.81
C GLU A 618 -28.30 67.69 31.66
N SER A 619 -27.80 68.82 31.14
CA SER A 619 -27.88 70.12 31.81
C SER A 619 -29.32 70.62 31.90
N ARG A 620 -30.13 70.43 30.84
CA ARG A 620 -31.56 70.78 30.86
C ARG A 620 -32.34 69.96 31.90
N ILE A 621 -32.02 68.67 32.03
CA ILE A 621 -32.61 67.78 33.03
C ILE A 621 -32.25 68.23 34.46
N ILE A 622 -30.98 68.57 34.69
CA ILE A 622 -30.49 69.04 35.99
C ILE A 622 -31.11 70.40 36.33
N ALA A 623 -31.14 71.35 35.40
CA ALA A 623 -31.75 72.67 35.59
C ALA A 623 -33.21 72.57 36.07
N LEU A 624 -33.97 71.65 35.48
CA LEU A 624 -35.36 71.40 35.83
C LEU A 624 -35.48 70.75 37.21
N SER A 625 -34.65 69.75 37.50
CA SER A 625 -34.63 69.04 38.77
C SER A 625 -34.21 69.95 39.94
N ASP A 626 -33.19 70.78 39.72
CA ASP A 626 -32.73 71.81 40.66
C ASP A 626 -33.83 72.82 40.95
N ALA A 627 -34.48 73.37 39.92
CA ALA A 627 -35.59 74.29 40.11
C ALA A 627 -36.75 73.67 40.91
N PHE A 628 -37.08 72.40 40.67
CA PHE A 628 -38.12 71.69 41.42
C PHE A 628 -37.74 71.51 42.90
N ASP A 629 -36.53 71.02 43.19
CA ASP A 629 -36.07 70.82 44.57
C ASP A 629 -35.95 72.17 45.30
N ALA A 630 -35.44 73.19 44.60
CA ALA A 630 -35.35 74.56 45.07
C ALA A 630 -36.71 75.14 45.47
N MET A 631 -37.78 74.77 44.75
CA MET A 631 -39.13 75.23 45.02
C MET A 631 -39.81 74.52 46.18
N THR A 632 -39.52 73.23 46.34
CA THR A 632 -40.18 72.30 47.29
C THR A 632 -39.38 72.07 48.58
N SER A 633 -38.20 72.67 48.70
CA SER A 633 -37.37 72.67 49.92
C SER A 633 -37.46 73.99 50.68
N ALA A 634 -37.20 73.96 52.00
CA ALA A 634 -37.22 75.15 52.84
C ALA A 634 -35.99 76.04 52.55
N ARG A 635 -36.19 77.37 52.48
CA ARG A 635 -35.14 78.37 52.22
C ARG A 635 -35.20 79.51 53.26
N PRO A 636 -34.14 80.31 53.46
CA PRO A 636 -34.11 81.34 54.51
C PRO A 636 -35.22 82.42 54.42
N TYR A 637 -35.88 82.54 53.27
CA TYR A 637 -36.88 83.59 52.97
C TYR A 637 -38.27 83.09 52.66
N ARG A 638 -38.43 81.79 52.52
CA ARG A 638 -39.63 81.22 51.92
C ARG A 638 -39.88 79.83 52.42
N ASP A 639 -41.12 79.60 52.82
CA ASP A 639 -41.63 78.26 53.03
C ASP A 639 -41.63 77.45 51.72
N PRO A 640 -41.49 76.12 51.81
CA PRO A 640 -41.64 75.22 50.66
C PRO A 640 -42.96 75.45 49.92
N LEU A 641 -42.93 75.43 48.59
CA LEU A 641 -44.17 75.33 47.81
C LEU A 641 -44.72 73.90 47.89
N SER A 642 -46.04 73.76 47.79
CA SER A 642 -46.65 72.45 47.56
C SER A 642 -46.18 71.90 46.21
N VAL A 643 -46.11 70.57 46.08
CA VAL A 643 -45.72 69.90 44.83
C VAL A 643 -46.57 70.41 43.66
N GLU A 644 -47.88 70.53 43.82
CA GLU A 644 -48.80 71.06 42.81
C GLU A 644 -48.41 72.47 42.34
N LYS A 645 -48.11 73.38 43.27
CA LYS A 645 -47.67 74.75 42.94
C LYS A 645 -46.32 74.76 42.22
N ALA A 646 -45.38 73.90 42.63
CA ALA A 646 -44.09 73.77 41.97
C ALA A 646 -44.23 73.23 40.54
N LEU A 647 -45.08 72.23 40.31
CA LEU A 647 -45.37 71.70 38.97
C LEU A 647 -46.06 72.75 38.08
N ASN A 648 -47.00 73.52 38.63
CA ASN A 648 -47.63 74.62 37.91
C ASN A 648 -46.62 75.70 37.50
N GLU A 649 -45.63 76.01 38.35
CA GLU A 649 -44.57 76.96 38.01
C GLU A 649 -43.63 76.41 36.93
N ILE A 650 -43.31 75.10 36.94
CA ILE A 650 -42.56 74.45 35.84
C ILE A 650 -43.33 74.60 34.52
N MET A 651 -44.63 74.30 34.52
CA MET A 651 -45.47 74.41 33.31
C MET A 651 -45.62 75.84 32.83
N LYS A 652 -45.70 76.82 33.74
CA LYS A 652 -45.75 78.24 33.38
C LYS A 652 -44.47 78.74 32.72
N ASN A 653 -43.32 78.16 33.09
CA ASN A 653 -42.01 78.50 32.54
C ASN A 653 -41.54 77.53 31.44
N LYS A 654 -42.46 76.71 30.91
CA LYS A 654 -42.25 75.90 29.70
C LYS A 654 -41.90 76.80 28.50
N GLU A 655 -41.00 76.33 27.63
CA GLU A 655 -40.50 77.07 26.45
C GLU A 655 -39.73 78.38 26.75
N THR A 656 -39.58 78.75 28.02
CA THR A 656 -38.80 79.90 28.43
C THR A 656 -37.60 79.46 29.25
N GLN A 657 -37.83 79.04 30.51
CA GLN A 657 -36.76 78.51 31.34
C GLN A 657 -36.46 77.06 30.98
N PHE A 658 -37.51 76.25 30.80
CA PHE A 658 -37.39 74.80 30.67
C PHE A 658 -37.69 74.34 29.25
N ASP A 659 -36.99 73.27 28.85
CA ASP A 659 -37.30 72.51 27.66
C ASP A 659 -38.75 71.99 27.72
N PRO A 660 -39.57 72.24 26.68
CA PRO A 660 -40.97 71.87 26.68
C PRO A 660 -41.21 70.36 26.85
N ASN A 661 -40.39 69.52 26.23
CA ASN A 661 -40.56 68.08 26.29
C ASN A 661 -40.16 67.53 27.65
N LEU A 662 -39.10 68.07 28.24
CA LEU A 662 -38.64 67.67 29.58
C LEU A 662 -39.60 68.13 30.68
N ALA A 663 -40.20 69.32 30.52
CA ALA A 663 -41.22 69.81 31.45
C ALA A 663 -42.45 68.90 31.50
N ASP A 664 -43.00 68.51 30.34
CA ASP A 664 -44.14 67.60 30.27
C ASP A 664 -43.81 66.23 30.89
N ALA A 665 -42.65 65.66 30.52
CA ALA A 665 -42.20 64.37 31.04
C ALA A 665 -41.98 64.40 32.56
N PHE A 666 -41.40 65.48 33.10
CA PHE A 666 -41.16 65.61 34.52
C PHE A 666 -42.47 65.73 35.33
N VAL A 667 -43.44 66.51 34.84
CA VAL A 667 -44.76 66.62 35.49
C VAL A 667 -45.46 65.27 35.51
N GLN A 668 -45.48 64.55 34.38
CA GLN A 668 -46.05 63.21 34.31
C GLN A 668 -45.38 62.24 35.30
N MET A 669 -44.04 62.26 35.35
CA MET A 669 -43.25 61.44 36.27
C MET A 669 -43.64 61.71 37.75
N ILE A 670 -43.72 62.97 38.18
CA ILE A 670 -44.03 63.31 39.57
C ILE A 670 -45.49 62.97 39.92
N MET A 671 -46.43 63.23 39.01
CA MET A 671 -47.85 62.92 39.23
C MET A 671 -48.10 61.41 39.33
N SER A 672 -47.42 60.60 38.52
CA SER A 672 -47.55 59.13 38.55
C SER A 672 -47.03 58.46 39.83
N ARG A 673 -46.16 59.14 40.60
CA ARG A 673 -45.66 58.66 41.89
C ARG A 673 -46.50 59.12 43.09
N SER A 674 -47.42 60.07 42.86
CA SER A 674 -48.28 60.64 43.91
C SER A 674 -49.67 59.98 43.94
N ALA A 675 -49.94 59.06 43.01
CA ALA A 675 -51.08 58.15 42.98
C ALA A 675 -50.63 56.76 43.47
#